data_AF-A0A9X0A3T5-F1
#
_entry.id   AF-A0A9X0A3T5-F1
#
_cell.length_a   1.000
_cell.length_b   1.000
_cell.length_c   1.000
_cell.angle_alpha   90.00
_cell.angle_beta   90.00
_cell.angle_gamma   90.00
#
_symmetry.space_group_name_H-M   'P 1'
#
loop_
_entity.id
_entity.type
_entity.pdbx_description
1 polymer ?
#
loop_
_entity_poly.entity_id
_entity_poly.type
_entity_poly.pdbx_seq_one_letter_code
_entity_poly.pdbx_strand_id
1 'polypeptide(L)'
;MAASLLYMFFLSLILVSSVFSLGFRSSKRVPRSQIPSRIQRQRSNDVQCGGDLTADSGVIKSPRYPVRYPDEVNCEWKIVVDDGSRITLTFVDFEVEPSNNCEYDSLEVYNGQTQESANQVAKLCGNQLPDPIVSRGPQLFLRFHSDFSVGMKGFKLQFTKSGCSRTFEGESGEIKSPNHPDSHPVSLDCSYLICVPRGKLVSLRFTHFDLEPSENSTGCVYDYIEIFDGKRTDDPNLGRYCGGNMPAQIRSSSNELLVKFISDQSIAHSGFAASYTAESTAVVNPCTVNNGGCSDICSRTNDGRVCLCKPGFSLDFDGVTCKDFNECIINNGGCLDVCVNTDGGFQCKCRDGYVIDTDNKTCINENECASGSHNCEQMCRDTEGSYYCECHKGYRIGVDRITCQDVDECRLPKSFHHCQHACINTPGSYYCTCNKGFRLSANGKICRDEDECLMGGTKCEQQCVNIPGSFYCDCYRGYHLDDRLPHKCVDTDECLEGRPDCHTCFNLKEVFVICVNTEGAYLCECSPGYNATDPESLNCEDIDECAKNNGKGDCDYACANSAGSFRCSCAKCVNKQGSHSCSCFDGYVNSGPNGTDVICIDIDECFDEIHECDSLANCHNTPGNYSCQCPDGYTSQWKDCVDNDECIQPEVHQCEQVCNNTPGSFHCRCREGFSINGDNKTCSDIDECKLNKCEKGCVNTVGSYQCLCPPGYQLASDGHHCEDVDECLDSNGGCDQRCVNENGSYSCACRHGFKLLRDGSTCRDIDECLLNTACCNQDCVNTEGSYNCTCYQGYTANSNCTCIDFNECQTDKMEAV
;
A
#
# COMPACT_ATOMS: atom_id res chain seq x y z
N MET A 1 26.51 -12.72 -46.19
CA MET A 1 27.90 -12.26 -46.42
C MET A 1 28.83 -13.37 -45.94
N ALA A 2 29.73 -13.82 -46.84
CA ALA A 2 30.90 -14.70 -46.66
C ALA A 2 30.69 -16.00 -45.81
N ALA A 3 30.57 -17.23 -46.32
CA ALA A 3 31.11 -17.92 -47.50
C ALA A 3 32.64 -17.92 -47.62
N SER A 4 33.25 -19.11 -47.41
CA SER A 4 34.42 -19.71 -48.10
C SER A 4 35.25 -20.60 -47.16
N LEU A 5 35.81 -21.78 -47.47
CA LEU A 5 35.99 -22.63 -48.67
C LEU A 5 36.60 -23.97 -48.10
N LEU A 6 36.10 -25.19 -48.41
CA LEU A 6 36.53 -26.10 -49.50
C LEU A 6 37.98 -26.64 -49.33
N TYR A 7 38.28 -27.95 -49.20
CA TYR A 7 38.27 -29.06 -50.19
C TYR A 7 38.69 -30.37 -49.43
N MET A 8 38.08 -31.56 -49.50
CA MET A 8 37.88 -32.56 -50.59
C MET A 8 39.04 -33.58 -50.81
N PHE A 9 38.67 -34.88 -50.89
CA PHE A 9 39.30 -36.07 -51.54
C PHE A 9 40.11 -37.17 -50.78
N PHE A 10 39.43 -38.33 -50.60
CA PHE A 10 39.72 -39.75 -51.02
C PHE A 10 40.98 -40.58 -50.60
N LEU A 11 40.64 -41.86 -50.25
CA LEU A 11 41.26 -43.18 -50.58
C LEU A 11 42.43 -43.81 -49.76
N SER A 12 42.06 -44.95 -49.14
CA SER A 12 42.68 -46.30 -49.21
C SER A 12 43.89 -46.74 -48.34
N LEU A 13 43.65 -47.88 -47.65
CA LEU A 13 44.47 -49.10 -47.50
C LEU A 13 45.70 -49.13 -46.55
N ILE A 14 45.64 -50.11 -45.62
CA ILE A 14 46.65 -51.18 -45.36
C ILE A 14 47.76 -51.00 -44.28
N LEU A 15 47.77 -51.99 -43.37
CA LEU A 15 48.86 -52.69 -42.64
C LEU A 15 49.72 -51.99 -41.55
N VAL A 16 49.55 -52.54 -40.33
CA VAL A 16 50.51 -53.34 -39.53
C VAL A 16 51.82 -52.72 -39.02
N SER A 17 51.98 -52.93 -37.70
CA SER A 17 53.21 -53.20 -36.92
C SER A 17 54.10 -52.05 -36.46
N SER A 18 54.32 -52.05 -35.12
CA SER A 18 55.57 -51.89 -34.34
C SER A 18 56.61 -50.87 -34.82
N VAL A 19 57.33 -50.16 -33.98
CA VAL A 19 58.31 -50.60 -32.96
C VAL A 19 58.71 -49.32 -32.17
N PHE A 20 59.36 -49.25 -31.00
CA PHE A 20 60.71 -49.70 -30.61
C PHE A 20 60.93 -49.02 -29.23
N SER A 21 61.38 -49.69 -28.18
CA SER A 21 62.80 -49.79 -27.76
C SER A 21 62.82 -49.95 -26.23
N LEU A 22 63.76 -50.60 -25.53
CA LEU A 22 65.02 -51.26 -25.86
C LEU A 22 65.54 -51.95 -24.56
N GLY A 23 66.28 -53.05 -24.72
CA GLY A 23 67.43 -53.40 -23.85
C GLY A 23 67.22 -54.54 -22.82
N PHE A 24 67.42 -55.83 -23.13
CA PHE A 24 68.67 -56.64 -23.26
C PHE A 24 69.36 -57.15 -21.97
N ARG A 25 69.37 -58.50 -21.84
CA ARG A 25 70.48 -59.43 -21.45
C ARG A 25 71.06 -59.36 -20.02
N SER A 26 71.63 -60.39 -19.37
CA SER A 26 72.02 -61.79 -19.65
C SER A 26 72.47 -62.40 -18.29
N SER A 27 71.98 -63.56 -17.86
CA SER A 27 72.72 -64.85 -17.82
C SER A 27 73.80 -65.10 -16.72
N LYS A 28 73.56 -66.18 -15.95
CA LYS A 28 74.45 -67.34 -15.61
C LYS A 28 75.20 -67.46 -14.25
N ARG A 29 74.94 -68.62 -13.62
CA ARG A 29 75.79 -69.61 -12.84
C ARG A 29 76.00 -69.38 -11.32
N VAL A 30 75.50 -70.26 -10.41
CA VAL A 30 76.03 -71.58 -9.86
C VAL A 30 77.25 -71.37 -8.93
N PRO A 31 77.53 -72.05 -7.75
CA PRO A 31 77.20 -73.44 -7.25
C PRO A 31 76.79 -73.58 -5.73
N ARG A 32 76.17 -74.68 -5.24
CA ARG A 32 76.63 -76.02 -4.73
C ARG A 32 77.10 -76.12 -3.25
N SER A 33 76.28 -76.87 -2.50
CA SER A 33 76.54 -77.86 -1.42
C SER A 33 77.02 -77.44 -0.01
N GLN A 34 76.13 -77.68 0.97
CA GLN A 34 76.48 -78.19 2.30
C GLN A 34 76.93 -79.67 2.22
N ILE A 35 77.89 -80.10 3.06
CA ILE A 35 78.10 -81.50 3.50
C ILE A 35 78.43 -81.50 5.02
N PRO A 36 78.04 -82.52 5.81
CA PRO A 36 77.43 -82.39 7.15
C PRO A 36 78.29 -82.84 8.36
N SER A 37 77.71 -82.77 9.57
CA SER A 37 78.37 -83.05 10.87
C SER A 37 78.44 -84.53 11.30
N ARG A 38 79.68 -85.01 11.52
CA ARG A 38 80.15 -85.96 12.56
C ARG A 38 81.61 -85.54 12.89
N ILE A 39 81.87 -85.22 14.17
CA ILE A 39 82.84 -84.23 14.71
C ILE A 39 82.63 -82.80 14.19
N GLN A 40 81.56 -82.14 14.65
CA GLN A 40 81.42 -80.67 14.83
C GLN A 40 79.99 -80.39 15.31
N ARG A 41 79.86 -79.62 16.41
CA ARG A 41 78.70 -79.24 17.24
C ARG A 41 77.30 -79.83 16.92
N GLN A 42 76.73 -80.48 17.94
CA GLN A 42 75.39 -81.09 17.96
C GLN A 42 74.28 -80.12 17.52
N ARG A 43 73.56 -80.54 16.47
CA ARG A 43 72.24 -80.08 16.06
C ARG A 43 71.22 -80.37 17.17
N SER A 44 70.59 -79.31 17.69
CA SER A 44 69.22 -79.33 18.20
C SER A 44 68.35 -78.60 17.16
N ASN A 45 67.86 -79.39 16.20
CA ASN A 45 66.70 -79.05 15.38
C ASN A 45 65.48 -79.14 16.30
N ASP A 46 64.74 -78.04 16.47
CA ASP A 46 63.33 -77.99 16.04
C ASP A 46 62.89 -76.52 16.10
N VAL A 47 62.93 -75.81 14.98
CA VAL A 47 62.19 -74.54 14.88
C VAL A 47 60.76 -74.95 14.54
N GLN A 48 60.02 -75.34 15.57
CA GLN A 48 58.63 -75.73 15.43
C GLN A 48 57.82 -74.46 15.12
N CYS A 49 57.41 -74.32 13.86
CA CYS A 49 56.64 -73.20 13.35
C CYS A 49 55.51 -73.71 12.47
N GLY A 50 54.40 -72.98 12.43
CA GLY A 50 53.16 -73.47 11.85
C GLY A 50 52.15 -73.94 12.90
N GLY A 51 51.00 -74.42 12.45
CA GLY A 51 49.93 -74.96 13.29
C GLY A 51 48.54 -74.70 12.73
N ASP A 52 47.56 -75.44 13.25
CA ASP A 52 46.15 -75.22 12.97
C ASP A 52 45.59 -74.16 13.94
N LEU A 53 44.96 -73.13 13.39
CA LEU A 53 44.49 -71.95 14.10
C LEU A 53 42.98 -71.85 13.92
N THR A 54 42.23 -72.09 14.99
CA THR A 54 40.75 -72.05 15.00
C THR A 54 40.16 -70.86 15.75
N ALA A 55 40.99 -69.92 16.19
CA ALA A 55 40.55 -68.72 16.90
C ALA A 55 39.99 -67.67 15.93
N ASP A 56 39.06 -66.84 16.39
CA ASP A 56 38.48 -65.74 15.58
C ASP A 56 39.50 -64.63 15.26
N SER A 57 40.63 -64.59 15.95
CA SER A 57 41.78 -63.75 15.59
C SER A 57 43.07 -64.30 16.15
N GLY A 58 44.21 -63.87 15.61
CA GLY A 58 45.52 -64.21 16.14
C GLY A 58 46.67 -63.52 15.42
N VAL A 59 47.87 -63.70 15.95
CA VAL A 59 49.10 -63.11 15.41
C VAL A 59 50.00 -64.22 14.91
N ILE A 60 50.39 -64.15 13.64
CA ILE A 60 51.38 -65.06 13.04
C ILE A 60 52.68 -64.27 12.83
N LYS A 61 53.79 -64.86 13.26
CA LYS A 61 55.12 -64.29 13.11
C LYS A 61 56.01 -65.29 12.39
N SER A 62 56.93 -64.80 11.57
CA SER A 62 58.03 -65.61 11.10
C SER A 62 58.85 -66.14 12.30
N PRO A 63 59.51 -67.29 12.17
CA PRO A 63 60.29 -67.84 13.27
C PRO A 63 61.35 -66.86 13.76
N ARG A 64 61.50 -66.74 15.08
CA ARG A 64 62.44 -65.82 15.78
C ARG A 64 62.18 -64.32 15.61
N TYR A 65 61.11 -63.88 14.95
CA TYR A 65 60.76 -62.46 14.83
C TYR A 65 60.78 -61.74 16.20
N PRO A 66 61.38 -60.53 16.32
CA PRO A 66 61.88 -59.66 15.25
C PRO A 66 63.36 -59.91 14.88
N VAL A 67 63.96 -61.01 15.34
CA VAL A 67 65.28 -61.45 14.87
C VAL A 67 65.12 -62.10 13.51
N ARG A 68 66.18 -62.05 12.70
CA ARG A 68 66.19 -62.65 11.38
C ARG A 68 65.71 -64.11 11.42
N TYR A 69 64.80 -64.48 10.52
CA TYR A 69 64.30 -65.85 10.47
C TYR A 69 65.42 -66.82 10.05
N PRO A 70 65.37 -68.09 10.50
CA PRO A 70 66.36 -69.08 10.11
C PRO A 70 66.25 -69.46 8.63
N ASP A 71 67.38 -69.83 8.03
CA ASP A 71 67.44 -70.43 6.70
C ASP A 71 66.82 -71.85 6.74
N GLU A 72 66.29 -72.33 5.61
CA GLU A 72 65.67 -73.64 5.39
C GLU A 72 64.45 -73.96 6.29
N VAL A 73 63.64 -72.95 6.61
CA VAL A 73 62.36 -73.18 7.33
C VAL A 73 61.20 -73.34 6.36
N ASN A 74 60.28 -74.25 6.68
CA ASN A 74 58.99 -74.40 6.00
C ASN A 74 57.89 -74.44 7.06
N CYS A 75 57.28 -73.29 7.31
CA CYS A 75 56.23 -73.13 8.31
C CYS A 75 54.87 -73.10 7.63
N GLU A 76 53.92 -73.91 8.11
CA GLU A 76 52.59 -74.02 7.53
C GLU A 76 51.53 -73.71 8.57
N TRP A 77 50.65 -72.75 8.28
CA TRP A 77 49.53 -72.40 9.14
C TRP A 77 48.21 -72.65 8.42
N LYS A 78 47.29 -73.36 9.08
CA LYS A 78 45.92 -73.54 8.59
C LYS A 78 45.00 -72.74 9.48
N ILE A 79 44.35 -71.73 8.91
CA ILE A 79 43.38 -70.92 9.64
C ILE A 79 42.00 -71.40 9.23
N VAL A 80 41.20 -71.81 10.22
CA VAL A 80 39.81 -72.27 10.03
C VAL A 80 38.91 -71.48 10.96
N VAL A 81 37.93 -70.80 10.39
CA VAL A 81 36.88 -70.07 11.13
C VAL A 81 35.52 -70.72 10.87
N ASP A 82 34.47 -70.28 11.57
CA ASP A 82 33.11 -70.81 11.36
C ASP A 82 32.63 -70.65 9.92
N ASP A 83 31.86 -71.63 9.46
CA ASP A 83 31.20 -71.61 8.14
C ASP A 83 30.43 -70.30 7.93
N GLY A 84 30.61 -69.72 6.75
CA GLY A 84 30.03 -68.42 6.39
C GLY A 84 30.89 -67.20 6.73
N SER A 85 31.98 -67.42 7.48
CA SER A 85 32.99 -66.40 7.74
C SER A 85 34.13 -66.49 6.72
N ARG A 86 34.91 -65.42 6.61
CA ARG A 86 36.15 -65.28 5.84
C ARG A 86 37.27 -64.87 6.81
N ILE A 87 38.49 -64.81 6.33
CA ILE A 87 39.70 -64.55 7.12
C ILE A 87 40.43 -63.38 6.46
N THR A 88 40.63 -62.29 7.20
CA THR A 88 41.46 -61.15 6.77
C THR A 88 42.84 -61.26 7.39
N LEU A 89 43.89 -61.25 6.58
CA LEU A 89 45.28 -61.09 7.00
C LEU A 89 45.69 -59.62 6.89
N THR A 90 46.21 -59.06 7.98
CA THR A 90 46.74 -57.69 8.03
C THR A 90 48.22 -57.73 8.40
N PHE A 91 49.08 -57.11 7.59
CA PHE A 91 50.52 -57.11 7.80
C PHE A 91 50.94 -55.94 8.69
N VAL A 92 51.63 -56.25 9.80
CA VAL A 92 52.16 -55.25 10.74
C VAL A 92 53.63 -54.93 10.41
N ASP A 93 54.38 -55.92 9.96
CA ASP A 93 55.78 -55.79 9.56
C ASP A 93 56.10 -56.87 8.52
N PHE A 94 56.92 -56.55 7.51
CA PHE A 94 57.22 -57.46 6.41
C PHE A 94 58.57 -57.14 5.77
N GLU A 95 59.56 -57.99 6.03
CA GLU A 95 60.89 -57.97 5.42
C GLU A 95 61.33 -59.42 5.17
N VAL A 96 61.07 -59.91 3.96
CA VAL A 96 61.45 -61.24 3.47
C VAL A 96 62.44 -61.05 2.31
N GLU A 97 63.38 -61.95 2.10
CA GLU A 97 64.40 -61.79 1.05
C GLU A 97 63.76 -61.51 -0.33
N PRO A 98 64.07 -60.38 -0.99
CA PRO A 98 63.52 -60.06 -2.30
C PRO A 98 64.15 -60.93 -3.39
N SER A 99 63.32 -61.56 -4.22
CA SER A 99 63.75 -62.25 -5.45
C SER A 99 62.68 -62.17 -6.53
N ASN A 100 63.06 -62.44 -7.79
CA ASN A 100 62.11 -62.46 -8.91
C ASN A 100 61.05 -63.54 -8.65
N ASN A 101 59.77 -63.17 -8.67
CA ASN A 101 58.63 -64.04 -8.33
C ASN A 101 58.74 -64.75 -6.97
N CYS A 102 59.53 -64.19 -6.04
CA CYS A 102 59.75 -64.74 -4.70
C CYS A 102 60.20 -66.21 -4.74
N GLU A 103 61.17 -66.52 -5.61
CA GLU A 103 61.71 -67.87 -5.80
C GLU A 103 62.64 -68.32 -4.66
N TYR A 104 63.23 -67.38 -3.91
CA TYR A 104 64.03 -67.67 -2.73
C TYR A 104 63.12 -67.81 -1.50
N ASP A 105 63.09 -66.78 -0.65
CA ASP A 105 62.20 -66.75 0.49
C ASP A 105 60.81 -66.21 0.09
N SER A 106 59.75 -66.85 0.58
CA SER A 106 58.39 -66.41 0.29
C SER A 106 57.39 -66.77 1.36
N LEU A 107 56.41 -65.88 1.54
CA LEU A 107 55.16 -66.16 2.22
C LEU A 107 54.07 -66.36 1.17
N GLU A 108 53.57 -67.60 1.07
CA GLU A 108 52.51 -68.02 0.16
C GLU A 108 51.18 -68.11 0.93
N VAL A 109 50.09 -67.66 0.30
CA VAL A 109 48.74 -67.65 0.87
C VAL A 109 47.78 -68.31 -0.12
N TYR A 110 46.98 -69.26 0.35
CA TYR A 110 46.02 -70.04 -0.45
C TYR A 110 44.63 -70.03 0.20
N ASN A 111 43.58 -70.00 -0.62
CA ASN A 111 42.21 -70.26 -0.16
C ASN A 111 41.98 -71.75 0.04
N GLY A 112 41.34 -72.15 1.14
CA GLY A 112 41.14 -73.55 1.52
C GLY A 112 42.17 -74.04 2.54
N GLN A 113 42.27 -75.36 2.71
CA GLN A 113 43.10 -76.00 3.74
C GLN A 113 44.46 -76.54 3.26
N THR A 114 44.73 -76.47 1.95
CA THR A 114 45.86 -77.16 1.30
C THR A 114 46.59 -76.24 0.33
N GLN A 115 47.85 -76.57 0.02
CA GLN A 115 48.67 -75.89 -0.98
C GLN A 115 48.23 -76.27 -2.41
N GLU A 116 47.09 -75.76 -2.85
CA GLU A 116 46.57 -75.97 -4.21
C GLU A 116 46.82 -74.76 -5.11
N SER A 117 47.60 -74.93 -6.18
CA SER A 117 47.98 -73.82 -7.06
C SER A 117 46.80 -73.06 -7.68
N ALA A 118 45.66 -73.72 -7.91
CA ALA A 118 44.44 -73.07 -8.40
C ALA A 118 43.84 -72.06 -7.40
N ASN A 119 44.20 -72.18 -6.12
CA ASN A 119 43.68 -71.38 -5.02
C ASN A 119 44.73 -70.43 -4.41
N GLN A 120 45.90 -70.25 -5.04
CA GLN A 120 46.93 -69.32 -4.57
C GLN A 120 46.42 -67.87 -4.68
N VAL A 121 46.36 -67.19 -3.53
CA VAL A 121 45.91 -65.80 -3.40
C VAL A 121 47.08 -64.84 -3.52
N ALA A 122 48.21 -65.16 -2.87
CA ALA A 122 49.40 -64.32 -2.90
C ALA A 122 50.69 -65.14 -2.72
N LYS A 123 51.78 -64.62 -3.27
CA LYS A 123 53.15 -65.08 -3.01
C LYS A 123 54.02 -63.83 -2.80
N LEU A 124 54.52 -63.65 -1.58
CA LEU A 124 55.04 -62.38 -1.09
C LEU A 124 56.50 -62.48 -0.66
N CYS A 125 57.31 -61.47 -1.01
CA CYS A 125 58.70 -61.30 -0.61
C CYS A 125 59.13 -59.82 -0.75
N GLY A 126 60.32 -59.47 -0.27
CA GLY A 126 60.82 -58.10 -0.23
C GLY A 126 60.44 -57.36 1.06
N ASN A 127 60.55 -56.03 1.03
CA ASN A 127 60.37 -55.16 2.19
C ASN A 127 59.19 -54.18 2.05
N GLN A 128 58.36 -54.33 1.02
CA GLN A 128 57.11 -53.58 0.90
C GLN A 128 56.04 -54.25 1.73
N LEU A 129 55.37 -53.47 2.59
CA LEU A 129 54.29 -53.97 3.43
C LEU A 129 53.09 -54.35 2.53
N PRO A 130 52.65 -55.64 2.53
CA PRO A 130 51.55 -56.07 1.66
C PRO A 130 50.20 -55.50 2.08
N ASP A 131 49.31 -55.29 1.10
CA ASP A 131 47.91 -54.95 1.36
C ASP A 131 47.18 -56.08 2.12
N PRO A 132 46.14 -55.77 2.93
CA PRO A 132 45.36 -56.79 3.61
C PRO A 132 44.75 -57.82 2.65
N ILE A 133 44.85 -59.11 3.00
CA ILE A 133 44.35 -60.22 2.17
C ILE A 133 43.10 -60.82 2.80
N VAL A 134 41.99 -60.86 2.06
CA VAL A 134 40.73 -61.46 2.53
C VAL A 134 40.47 -62.80 1.82
N SER A 135 40.26 -63.88 2.59
CA SER A 135 39.95 -65.22 2.07
C SER A 135 38.62 -65.25 1.30
N ARG A 136 38.36 -66.26 0.47
CA ARG A 136 37.04 -66.44 -0.20
C ARG A 136 36.04 -67.26 0.61
N GLY A 137 36.51 -68.01 1.61
CA GLY A 137 35.69 -68.86 2.45
C GLY A 137 36.30 -69.03 3.85
N PRO A 138 35.78 -69.96 4.67
CA PRO A 138 36.13 -70.06 6.09
C PRO A 138 37.52 -70.65 6.37
N GLN A 139 38.33 -70.88 5.32
CA GLN A 139 39.60 -71.60 5.41
C GLN A 139 40.68 -70.89 4.60
N LEU A 140 41.85 -70.72 5.21
CA LEU A 140 43.03 -70.13 4.58
C LEU A 140 44.29 -70.92 4.98
N PHE A 141 45.15 -71.20 4.00
CA PHE A 141 46.41 -71.91 4.19
C PHE A 141 47.59 -70.97 3.90
N LEU A 142 48.46 -70.76 4.88
CA LEU A 142 49.69 -69.97 4.73
C LEU A 142 50.90 -70.89 4.78
N ARG A 143 51.87 -70.61 3.92
CA ARG A 143 53.16 -71.31 3.90
C ARG A 143 54.29 -70.32 3.81
N PHE A 144 55.14 -70.27 4.82
CA PHE A 144 56.39 -69.51 4.75
C PHE A 144 57.55 -70.46 4.51
N HIS A 145 58.29 -70.22 3.43
CA HIS A 145 59.46 -70.99 3.04
C HIS A 145 60.67 -70.07 2.95
N SER A 146 61.80 -70.45 3.58
CA SER A 146 63.11 -69.81 3.35
C SER A 146 64.10 -70.78 2.69
N ASP A 147 64.98 -70.24 1.87
CA ASP A 147 66.04 -70.97 1.21
C ASP A 147 67.27 -71.16 2.13
N PHE A 148 68.41 -71.59 1.59
CA PHE A 148 69.60 -71.90 2.39
C PHE A 148 70.39 -70.66 2.87
N SER A 149 69.95 -69.43 2.56
CA SER A 149 70.68 -68.21 2.88
C SER A 149 69.79 -66.97 3.02
N VAL A 150 70.36 -65.90 3.61
CA VAL A 150 69.78 -64.54 3.61
C VAL A 150 68.44 -64.43 4.37
N GLY A 151 68.42 -64.89 5.61
CA GLY A 151 67.38 -64.47 6.57
C GLY A 151 67.30 -62.95 6.78
N MET A 152 66.13 -62.38 6.50
CA MET A 152 65.73 -61.01 6.85
C MET A 152 64.91 -61.01 8.15
N LYS A 153 64.47 -59.84 8.63
CA LYS A 153 63.70 -59.68 9.88
C LYS A 153 62.42 -60.53 9.91
N GLY A 154 61.88 -60.84 8.74
CA GLY A 154 60.69 -61.65 8.53
C GLY A 154 59.42 -60.84 8.63
N PHE A 155 58.33 -61.45 9.08
CA PHE A 155 57.03 -60.80 9.09
C PHE A 155 56.32 -60.99 10.42
N LYS A 156 55.46 -60.01 10.73
CA LYS A 156 54.43 -60.10 11.75
C LYS A 156 53.13 -59.71 11.09
N LEU A 157 52.18 -60.64 11.06
CA LEU A 157 50.85 -60.41 10.54
C LEU A 157 49.82 -60.80 11.59
N GLN A 158 48.62 -60.26 11.45
CA GLN A 158 47.46 -60.57 12.26
C GLN A 158 46.40 -61.15 11.34
N PHE A 159 45.74 -62.22 11.77
CA PHE A 159 44.55 -62.70 11.10
C PHE A 159 43.34 -62.39 11.98
N THR A 160 42.23 -62.02 11.35
CA THR A 160 40.94 -61.83 11.98
C THR A 160 39.87 -62.50 11.13
N LYS A 161 38.88 -63.07 11.78
CA LYS A 161 37.64 -63.51 11.16
C LYS A 161 36.90 -62.27 10.62
N SER A 162 36.44 -62.35 9.38
CA SER A 162 35.74 -61.29 8.68
C SER A 162 34.62 -61.90 7.83
N GLY A 163 33.38 -61.42 7.88
CA GLY A 163 32.26 -61.98 7.11
C GLY A 163 31.31 -62.86 7.92
N CYS A 164 30.07 -63.00 7.43
CA CYS A 164 28.88 -63.25 8.24
C CYS A 164 27.73 -63.95 7.48
N SER A 165 27.95 -64.40 6.25
CA SER A 165 26.90 -64.95 5.38
C SER A 165 26.55 -66.40 5.73
N ARG A 166 25.28 -66.77 5.84
CA ARG A 166 24.83 -68.11 6.27
C ARG A 166 23.58 -68.58 5.51
N THR A 167 23.35 -69.90 5.46
CA THR A 167 22.11 -70.50 4.94
C THR A 167 21.36 -71.20 6.07
N PHE A 168 20.04 -71.00 6.12
CA PHE A 168 19.13 -71.53 7.14
C PHE A 168 18.09 -72.43 6.49
N GLU A 169 18.00 -73.67 6.94
CA GLU A 169 17.05 -74.66 6.43
C GLU A 169 16.13 -75.14 7.57
N GLY A 170 14.83 -75.27 7.29
CA GLY A 170 13.86 -75.81 8.25
C GLY A 170 12.56 -75.01 8.32
N GLU A 171 11.62 -75.44 9.17
CA GLU A 171 10.31 -74.76 9.28
C GLU A 171 10.34 -73.49 10.14
N SER A 172 11.40 -73.26 10.90
CA SER A 172 11.59 -72.05 11.70
C SER A 172 13.05 -71.89 12.10
N GLY A 173 13.47 -70.67 12.42
CA GLY A 173 14.80 -70.38 12.94
C GLY A 173 14.96 -68.90 13.29
N GLU A 174 16.19 -68.52 13.65
CA GLU A 174 16.54 -67.16 14.06
C GLU A 174 17.81 -66.69 13.33
N ILE A 175 17.80 -65.47 12.83
CA ILE A 175 18.92 -64.78 12.21
C ILE A 175 19.30 -63.56 13.06
N LYS A 176 20.59 -63.28 13.19
CA LYS A 176 21.13 -62.16 13.97
C LYS A 176 22.28 -61.51 13.23
N SER A 177 22.44 -60.21 13.38
CA SER A 177 23.67 -59.52 12.98
C SER A 177 24.86 -60.01 13.81
N PRO A 178 26.10 -59.93 13.29
CA PRO A 178 27.28 -60.31 14.05
C PRO A 178 27.39 -59.47 15.34
N ASN A 179 27.88 -60.09 16.42
CA ASN A 179 28.00 -59.54 17.77
C ASN A 179 26.70 -59.20 18.52
N HIS A 180 25.51 -59.31 17.89
CA HIS A 180 24.25 -59.02 18.57
C HIS A 180 24.11 -59.80 19.90
N PRO A 181 23.79 -59.15 21.04
CA PRO A 181 23.21 -57.82 21.19
C PRO A 181 24.20 -56.63 21.21
N ASP A 182 25.50 -56.87 21.15
CA ASP A 182 26.51 -55.82 21.06
C ASP A 182 26.62 -55.25 19.64
N SER A 183 27.33 -54.12 19.49
CA SER A 183 27.44 -53.45 18.20
C SER A 183 28.06 -54.33 17.10
N HIS A 184 27.45 -54.34 15.92
CA HIS A 184 27.96 -55.11 14.79
C HIS A 184 29.29 -54.52 14.26
N PRO A 185 30.17 -55.31 13.64
CA PRO A 185 31.35 -54.76 12.98
C PRO A 185 31.01 -53.81 11.82
N VAL A 186 31.95 -52.91 11.50
CA VAL A 186 31.91 -52.07 10.29
C VAL A 186 32.42 -52.86 9.07
N SER A 187 32.01 -52.47 7.87
CA SER A 187 32.42 -53.00 6.55
C SER A 187 31.98 -54.43 6.29
N LEU A 188 30.76 -54.76 6.73
CA LEU A 188 30.15 -56.07 6.51
C LEU A 188 29.45 -56.14 5.15
N ASP A 189 29.51 -57.33 4.55
CA ASP A 189 28.63 -57.76 3.47
C ASP A 189 28.17 -59.19 3.80
N CYS A 190 27.08 -59.27 4.57
CA CYS A 190 26.47 -60.52 5.00
C CYS A 190 25.30 -60.90 4.08
N SER A 191 25.11 -62.19 3.85
CA SER A 191 23.94 -62.74 3.15
C SER A 191 23.37 -63.92 3.94
N TYR A 192 22.11 -63.84 4.37
CA TYR A 192 21.37 -64.87 5.08
C TYR A 192 20.30 -65.45 4.13
N LEU A 193 20.53 -66.66 3.61
CA LEU A 193 19.58 -67.36 2.75
C LEU A 193 18.69 -68.28 3.60
N ILE A 194 17.37 -68.09 3.57
CA ILE A 194 16.39 -68.89 4.32
C ILE A 194 15.62 -69.78 3.35
N CYS A 195 15.61 -71.08 3.61
CA CYS A 195 14.92 -72.10 2.81
C CYS A 195 13.95 -72.89 3.69
N VAL A 196 12.65 -72.72 3.46
CA VAL A 196 11.58 -73.52 4.11
C VAL A 196 11.13 -74.66 3.19
N PRO A 197 10.41 -75.70 3.70
CA PRO A 197 9.90 -76.78 2.87
C PRO A 197 9.04 -76.29 1.70
N ARG A 198 9.11 -76.99 0.57
CA ARG A 198 8.34 -76.66 -0.64
C ARG A 198 6.84 -76.60 -0.36
N GLY A 199 6.17 -75.58 -0.91
CA GLY A 199 4.73 -75.35 -0.74
C GLY A 199 4.36 -74.54 0.51
N LYS A 200 5.35 -74.07 1.28
CA LYS A 200 5.18 -73.10 2.37
C LYS A 200 5.88 -71.78 2.02
N LEU A 201 5.47 -70.71 2.69
CA LEU A 201 6.05 -69.37 2.56
C LEU A 201 6.92 -69.06 3.78
N VAL A 202 7.99 -68.28 3.59
CA VAL A 202 8.83 -67.75 4.67
C VAL A 202 8.14 -66.53 5.26
N SER A 203 7.89 -66.55 6.57
CA SER A 203 7.39 -65.42 7.34
C SER A 203 8.48 -64.95 8.28
N LEU A 204 9.12 -63.82 7.97
CA LEU A 204 10.23 -63.23 8.71
C LEU A 204 9.73 -62.10 9.61
N ARG A 205 10.07 -62.16 10.90
CA ARG A 205 9.68 -61.18 11.91
C ARG A 205 10.90 -60.71 12.68
N PHE A 206 11.18 -59.41 12.64
CA PHE A 206 12.20 -58.78 13.45
C PHE A 206 11.77 -58.76 14.93
N THR A 207 12.71 -59.12 15.80
CA THR A 207 12.59 -59.06 17.25
C THR A 207 13.45 -57.95 17.84
N HIS A 208 14.50 -57.52 17.12
CA HIS A 208 15.34 -56.37 17.42
C HIS A 208 15.81 -55.71 16.12
N PHE A 209 15.89 -54.37 16.10
CA PHE A 209 16.36 -53.62 14.93
C PHE A 209 16.90 -52.24 15.34
N ASP A 210 18.20 -52.02 15.13
CA ASP A 210 18.92 -50.79 15.42
C ASP A 210 20.18 -50.73 14.54
N LEU A 211 20.09 -49.98 13.45
CA LEU A 211 21.15 -49.73 12.48
C LEU A 211 21.36 -48.23 12.31
N GLU A 212 22.50 -47.82 11.73
CA GLU A 212 22.77 -46.41 11.45
C GLU A 212 21.66 -45.78 10.58
N PRO A 213 21.03 -44.66 11.01
CA PRO A 213 20.04 -43.95 10.21
C PRO A 213 20.70 -43.08 9.13
N SER A 214 20.03 -42.90 7.99
CA SER A 214 20.48 -41.95 6.95
C SER A 214 19.91 -40.55 7.19
N GLU A 215 20.75 -39.50 7.13
CA GLU A 215 20.39 -38.11 7.47
C GLU A 215 19.24 -37.51 6.62
N ASN A 216 18.96 -38.04 5.43
CA ASN A 216 17.95 -37.49 4.50
C ASN A 216 16.79 -38.44 4.16
N SER A 217 16.58 -39.52 4.92
CA SER A 217 15.46 -40.49 4.76
C SER A 217 15.34 -41.20 3.40
N THR A 218 16.07 -40.81 2.36
CA THR A 218 16.03 -41.45 1.05
C THR A 218 17.15 -42.48 0.92
N GLY A 219 16.83 -43.76 1.18
CA GLY A 219 17.52 -44.89 0.55
C GLY A 219 18.51 -45.70 1.37
N CYS A 220 18.63 -45.49 2.69
CA CYS A 220 19.46 -46.31 3.60
C CYS A 220 20.87 -46.58 3.04
N VAL A 221 21.71 -45.53 3.03
CA VAL A 221 23.00 -45.52 2.31
C VAL A 221 24.21 -45.94 3.16
N TYR A 222 24.10 -45.91 4.49
CA TYR A 222 25.13 -46.35 5.43
C TYR A 222 24.93 -47.83 5.76
N ASP A 223 24.54 -48.16 6.99
CA ASP A 223 24.17 -49.52 7.39
C ASP A 223 22.74 -49.86 6.98
N TYR A 224 22.54 -51.00 6.31
CA TYR A 224 21.21 -51.43 5.89
C TYR A 224 21.05 -52.93 5.75
N ILE A 225 19.82 -53.40 5.97
CA ILE A 225 19.38 -54.70 5.48
C ILE A 225 18.60 -54.54 4.18
N GLU A 226 18.71 -55.50 3.29
CA GLU A 226 17.97 -55.56 2.03
C GLU A 226 17.45 -56.97 1.81
N ILE A 227 16.18 -57.13 1.49
CA ILE A 227 15.52 -58.44 1.49
C ILE A 227 14.99 -58.74 0.09
N PHE A 228 15.22 -59.97 -0.39
CA PHE A 228 14.82 -60.42 -1.72
C PHE A 228 13.93 -61.68 -1.62
N ASP A 229 12.87 -61.70 -2.41
CA ASP A 229 11.87 -62.76 -2.50
C ASP A 229 12.35 -63.93 -3.38
N GLY A 230 13.42 -64.58 -2.92
CA GLY A 230 14.08 -65.66 -3.63
C GLY A 230 15.47 -65.92 -3.07
N LYS A 231 16.35 -66.48 -3.89
CA LYS A 231 17.69 -66.92 -3.48
C LYS A 231 18.82 -66.01 -3.98
N ARG A 232 18.51 -65.03 -4.83
CA ARG A 232 19.48 -64.17 -5.50
C ARG A 232 19.08 -62.70 -5.36
N THR A 233 20.06 -61.82 -5.56
CA THR A 233 19.83 -60.36 -5.53
C THR A 233 19.13 -59.82 -6.79
N ASP A 234 18.92 -60.65 -7.81
CA ASP A 234 18.08 -60.36 -8.99
C ASP A 234 16.61 -60.80 -8.81
N ASP A 235 16.27 -61.48 -7.71
CA ASP A 235 14.89 -61.78 -7.35
C ASP A 235 14.17 -60.51 -6.80
N PRO A 236 12.82 -60.47 -6.73
CA PRO A 236 12.09 -59.26 -6.33
C PRO A 236 12.53 -58.71 -4.96
N ASN A 237 12.90 -57.44 -4.90
CA ASN A 237 13.32 -56.77 -3.66
C ASN A 237 12.09 -56.42 -2.80
N LEU A 238 12.02 -56.97 -1.59
CA LEU A 238 10.96 -56.77 -0.59
C LEU A 238 11.21 -55.57 0.33
N GLY A 239 12.32 -54.86 0.15
CA GLY A 239 12.62 -53.62 0.82
C GLY A 239 14.03 -53.54 1.38
N ARG A 240 14.44 -52.30 1.63
CA ARG A 240 15.70 -51.92 2.28
C ARG A 240 15.40 -51.14 3.55
N TYR A 241 16.05 -51.50 4.66
CA TYR A 241 15.73 -50.99 6.00
C TYR A 241 17.00 -50.60 6.75
N CYS A 242 16.93 -49.51 7.52
CA CYS A 242 18.00 -48.94 8.36
C CYS A 242 17.38 -48.11 9.50
N GLY A 243 18.19 -47.56 10.40
CA GLY A 243 17.71 -46.81 11.57
C GLY A 243 17.18 -47.71 12.69
N GLY A 244 16.40 -47.12 13.61
CA GLY A 244 15.81 -47.82 14.76
C GLY A 244 14.33 -48.22 14.60
N ASN A 245 13.72 -47.95 13.45
CA ASN A 245 12.32 -48.31 13.20
C ASN A 245 12.24 -49.79 12.83
N MET A 246 11.55 -50.58 13.66
CA MET A 246 11.40 -52.02 13.44
C MET A 246 10.61 -52.31 12.16
N PRO A 247 11.17 -53.06 11.19
CA PRO A 247 10.46 -53.45 9.97
C PRO A 247 9.20 -54.26 10.28
N ALA A 248 8.16 -54.06 9.47
CA ALA A 248 6.96 -54.90 9.53
C ALA A 248 7.30 -56.37 9.22
N GLN A 249 6.42 -57.29 9.59
CA GLN A 249 6.59 -58.71 9.25
C GLN A 249 6.60 -58.90 7.74
N ILE A 250 7.62 -59.61 7.23
CA ILE A 250 7.84 -59.81 5.79
C ILE A 250 7.46 -61.24 5.43
N ARG A 251 6.72 -61.40 4.34
CA ARG A 251 6.30 -62.71 3.82
C ARG A 251 6.83 -62.88 2.41
N SER A 252 7.51 -63.99 2.14
CA SER A 252 7.94 -64.37 0.79
C SER A 252 6.75 -64.88 -0.03
N SER A 253 6.86 -64.81 -1.36
CA SER A 253 5.95 -65.50 -2.29
C SER A 253 6.44 -66.92 -2.63
N SER A 254 7.69 -67.24 -2.29
CA SER A 254 8.31 -68.55 -2.51
C SER A 254 8.73 -69.24 -1.20
N ASN A 255 9.30 -70.44 -1.30
CA ASN A 255 9.87 -71.15 -0.14
C ASN A 255 11.32 -70.72 0.17
N GLU A 256 11.84 -69.68 -0.49
CA GLU A 256 13.20 -69.15 -0.35
C GLU A 256 13.14 -67.63 -0.10
N LEU A 257 14.00 -67.11 0.78
CA LEU A 257 14.12 -65.67 1.08
C LEU A 257 15.58 -65.31 1.37
N LEU A 258 16.11 -64.26 0.73
CA LEU A 258 17.47 -63.79 0.92
C LEU A 258 17.48 -62.46 1.68
N VAL A 259 18.19 -62.40 2.81
CA VAL A 259 18.42 -61.17 3.58
C VAL A 259 19.89 -60.78 3.43
N LYS A 260 20.17 -59.58 2.92
CA LYS A 260 21.51 -59.03 2.80
C LYS A 260 21.71 -57.96 3.87
N PHE A 261 22.83 -57.96 4.58
CA PHE A 261 23.19 -56.92 5.56
C PHE A 261 24.52 -56.28 5.18
N ILE A 262 24.50 -54.98 4.94
CA ILE A 262 25.66 -54.18 4.57
C ILE A 262 25.94 -53.18 5.69
N SER A 263 27.21 -53.06 6.11
CA SER A 263 27.65 -51.95 6.96
C SER A 263 28.82 -51.18 6.36
N ASP A 264 28.91 -49.88 6.63
CA ASP A 264 29.91 -48.99 6.04
C ASP A 264 31.23 -48.96 6.84
N GLN A 265 32.13 -47.99 6.68
CA GLN A 265 33.42 -47.97 7.39
C GLN A 265 33.35 -47.33 8.80
N SER A 266 32.18 -46.90 9.26
CA SER A 266 31.96 -46.13 10.48
C SER A 266 30.66 -46.52 11.20
N ILE A 267 30.42 -45.91 12.37
CA ILE A 267 29.17 -45.92 13.17
C ILE A 267 28.46 -47.28 13.24
N ALA A 268 28.78 -48.06 14.27
CA ALA A 268 28.16 -49.36 14.51
C ALA A 268 27.09 -49.34 15.61
N HIS A 269 25.91 -49.88 15.31
CA HIS A 269 24.78 -50.03 16.23
C HIS A 269 24.58 -51.48 16.67
N SER A 270 23.62 -51.74 17.59
CA SER A 270 23.36 -53.07 18.16
C SER A 270 22.82 -54.10 17.16
N GLY A 271 22.51 -53.69 15.94
CA GLY A 271 22.22 -54.54 14.81
C GLY A 271 20.78 -55.05 14.78
N PHE A 272 20.57 -56.30 14.37
CA PHE A 272 19.23 -56.88 14.28
C PHE A 272 19.16 -58.32 14.76
N ALA A 273 17.98 -58.72 15.18
CA ALA A 273 17.59 -60.11 15.37
C ALA A 273 16.20 -60.33 14.75
N ALA A 274 16.02 -61.46 14.07
CA ALA A 274 14.74 -61.82 13.46
C ALA A 274 14.50 -63.33 13.52
N SER A 275 13.25 -63.72 13.76
CA SER A 275 12.78 -65.10 13.69
C SER A 275 12.04 -65.33 12.38
N TYR A 276 12.25 -66.48 11.74
CA TYR A 276 11.46 -66.92 10.59
C TYR A 276 10.63 -68.17 10.92
N THR A 277 9.47 -68.29 10.28
CA THR A 277 8.58 -69.47 10.35
C THR A 277 7.96 -69.79 9.00
N ALA A 278 7.67 -71.07 8.74
CA ALA A 278 7.02 -71.54 7.52
C ALA A 278 5.49 -71.47 7.64
N GLU A 279 4.84 -70.63 6.84
CA GLU A 279 3.37 -70.47 6.81
C GLU A 279 2.74 -71.28 5.65
N SER A 280 1.57 -71.89 5.90
CA SER A 280 0.76 -72.61 4.89
C SER A 280 -0.28 -71.68 4.26
N THR A 281 -0.47 -71.76 2.94
CA THR A 281 -1.43 -70.93 2.20
C THR A 281 -2.88 -71.37 2.45
N ALA A 282 -3.63 -70.62 3.27
CA ALA A 282 -5.09 -70.75 3.41
C ALA A 282 -5.78 -69.44 3.00
N VAL A 283 -6.53 -69.46 1.90
CA VAL A 283 -7.14 -68.29 1.26
C VAL A 283 -8.50 -67.95 1.89
N VAL A 284 -8.52 -66.96 2.79
CA VAL A 284 -9.72 -66.16 3.10
C VAL A 284 -9.74 -64.98 2.14
N ASN A 285 -10.92 -64.56 1.64
CA ASN A 285 -11.05 -63.40 0.75
C ASN A 285 -10.38 -62.15 1.39
N PRO A 286 -9.23 -61.68 0.89
CA PRO A 286 -8.44 -60.67 1.58
C PRO A 286 -9.18 -59.33 1.69
N CYS A 287 -10.04 -58.98 0.73
CA CYS A 287 -10.79 -57.73 0.74
C CYS A 287 -11.85 -57.65 1.85
N THR A 288 -12.21 -58.78 2.49
CA THR A 288 -13.24 -58.79 3.55
C THR A 288 -12.68 -58.45 4.93
N VAL A 289 -11.36 -58.39 5.08
CA VAL A 289 -10.68 -58.03 6.33
C VAL A 289 -9.88 -56.75 6.08
N ASN A 290 -10.22 -55.68 6.80
CA ASN A 290 -9.56 -54.36 6.69
C ASN A 290 -9.46 -53.80 5.25
N ASN A 291 -10.48 -54.02 4.40
CA ASN A 291 -10.45 -53.68 2.96
C ASN A 291 -9.22 -54.26 2.23
N GLY A 292 -8.73 -55.41 2.69
CA GLY A 292 -7.46 -55.98 2.26
C GLY A 292 -6.23 -55.26 2.79
N GLY A 293 -6.34 -54.04 3.30
CA GLY A 293 -5.24 -53.09 3.50
C GLY A 293 -5.21 -52.00 2.43
N CYS A 294 -6.17 -51.94 1.50
CA CYS A 294 -6.29 -50.85 0.54
C CYS A 294 -6.85 -49.59 1.20
N SER A 295 -6.20 -48.46 0.94
CA SER A 295 -6.69 -47.13 1.33
C SER A 295 -8.02 -46.75 0.67
N ASP A 296 -8.21 -47.08 -0.62
CA ASP A 296 -9.42 -46.80 -1.37
C ASP A 296 -10.21 -48.08 -1.73
N ILE A 297 -9.96 -48.69 -2.89
CA ILE A 297 -10.79 -49.76 -3.46
C ILE A 297 -9.99 -51.07 -3.46
N CYS A 298 -10.54 -52.13 -2.85
CA CYS A 298 -9.99 -53.48 -2.92
C CYS A 298 -10.75 -54.33 -3.94
N SER A 299 -10.05 -54.86 -4.94
CA SER A 299 -10.61 -55.79 -5.92
C SER A 299 -10.00 -57.18 -5.75
N ARG A 300 -10.85 -58.22 -5.71
CA ARG A 300 -10.41 -59.60 -5.56
C ARG A 300 -9.89 -60.15 -6.88
N THR A 301 -8.73 -60.81 -6.85
CA THR A 301 -8.13 -61.50 -8.00
C THR A 301 -7.92 -62.98 -7.68
N ASN A 302 -7.61 -63.79 -8.70
CA ASN A 302 -7.32 -65.22 -8.51
C ASN A 302 -6.05 -65.45 -7.67
N ASP A 303 -5.13 -64.47 -7.67
CA ASP A 303 -3.85 -64.50 -6.94
C ASP A 303 -3.91 -63.74 -5.60
N GLY A 304 -5.10 -63.30 -5.15
CA GLY A 304 -5.30 -62.60 -3.88
C GLY A 304 -6.21 -61.38 -3.99
N ARG A 305 -5.63 -60.19 -3.84
CA ARG A 305 -6.30 -58.88 -3.97
C ARG A 305 -5.40 -57.86 -4.65
N VAL A 306 -6.01 -56.83 -5.25
CA VAL A 306 -5.33 -55.64 -5.77
C VAL A 306 -6.01 -54.37 -5.25
N CYS A 307 -5.23 -53.33 -4.97
CA CYS A 307 -5.77 -52.01 -4.64
C CYS A 307 -5.91 -51.16 -5.90
N LEU A 308 -7.03 -50.45 -5.99
CA LEU A 308 -7.32 -49.48 -7.03
C LEU A 308 -7.62 -48.14 -6.35
N CYS A 309 -7.25 -47.05 -7.00
CA CYS A 309 -7.50 -45.71 -6.52
C CYS A 309 -8.71 -45.10 -7.19
N LYS A 310 -9.37 -44.17 -6.50
CA LYS A 310 -10.41 -43.33 -7.12
C LYS A 310 -9.79 -42.46 -8.23
N PRO A 311 -10.58 -42.00 -9.21
CA PRO A 311 -10.10 -41.05 -10.22
C PRO A 311 -9.43 -39.83 -9.56
N GLY A 312 -8.29 -39.38 -10.10
CA GLY A 312 -7.46 -38.31 -9.52
C GLY A 312 -6.41 -38.80 -8.52
N PHE A 313 -6.33 -40.10 -8.24
CA PHE A 313 -5.34 -40.68 -7.32
C PHE A 313 -4.55 -41.80 -7.99
N SER A 314 -3.29 -41.95 -7.59
CA SER A 314 -2.37 -42.96 -8.07
C SER A 314 -1.91 -43.88 -6.93
N LEU A 315 -1.70 -45.16 -7.24
CA LEU A 315 -1.28 -46.15 -6.26
C LEU A 315 0.22 -45.96 -5.96
N ASP A 316 0.55 -45.77 -4.69
CA ASP A 316 1.90 -45.58 -4.19
C ASP A 316 2.74 -46.87 -4.30
N PHE A 317 4.06 -46.77 -4.10
CA PHE A 317 5.00 -47.89 -4.22
C PHE A 317 4.73 -49.05 -3.25
N ASP A 318 4.00 -48.81 -2.18
CA ASP A 318 3.56 -49.84 -1.23
C ASP A 318 2.43 -50.75 -1.77
N GLY A 319 1.86 -50.39 -2.94
CA GLY A 319 0.79 -51.13 -3.59
C GLY A 319 -0.55 -51.09 -2.84
N VAL A 320 -0.70 -50.22 -1.84
CA VAL A 320 -1.88 -50.17 -0.96
C VAL A 320 -2.40 -48.75 -0.68
N THR A 321 -1.52 -47.75 -0.69
CA THR A 321 -1.87 -46.36 -0.40
C THR A 321 -2.14 -45.62 -1.70
N CYS A 322 -3.27 -44.92 -1.78
CA CYS A 322 -3.62 -44.05 -2.88
C CYS A 322 -3.19 -42.64 -2.51
N LYS A 323 -2.28 -42.09 -3.31
CA LYS A 323 -1.80 -40.72 -3.18
C LYS A 323 -2.39 -39.90 -4.30
N ASP A 324 -2.76 -38.67 -3.96
CA ASP A 324 -3.26 -37.69 -4.91
C ASP A 324 -2.29 -37.58 -6.10
N PHE A 325 -2.83 -37.69 -7.31
CA PHE A 325 -2.05 -37.63 -8.52
C PHE A 325 -1.89 -36.18 -8.91
N ASN A 326 -0.73 -35.60 -8.60
CA ASN A 326 -0.51 -34.19 -8.89
C ASN A 326 -0.46 -33.91 -10.40
N GLU A 327 -1.57 -33.49 -11.00
CA GLU A 327 -1.64 -33.22 -12.44
C GLU A 327 -0.78 -32.03 -12.86
N CYS A 328 -0.43 -31.14 -11.93
CA CYS A 328 0.38 -29.95 -12.22
C CYS A 328 1.83 -30.29 -12.61
N ILE A 329 2.35 -31.47 -12.25
CA ILE A 329 3.71 -31.87 -12.64
C ILE A 329 3.82 -32.21 -14.13
N ILE A 330 2.70 -32.51 -14.80
CA ILE A 330 2.65 -32.85 -16.21
C ILE A 330 2.07 -31.68 -16.99
N ASN A 331 2.92 -31.01 -17.78
CA ASN A 331 2.52 -29.88 -18.63
C ASN A 331 1.69 -28.81 -17.87
N ASN A 332 1.99 -28.56 -16.59
CA ASN A 332 1.28 -27.61 -15.74
C ASN A 332 -0.24 -27.86 -15.67
N GLY A 333 -0.72 -29.12 -15.70
CA GLY A 333 -2.16 -29.45 -15.78
C GLY A 333 -2.83 -29.02 -17.10
N GLY A 334 -2.05 -28.49 -18.05
CA GLY A 334 -2.56 -27.76 -19.22
C GLY A 334 -3.03 -26.34 -18.90
N CYS A 335 -2.72 -25.79 -17.72
CA CYS A 335 -2.98 -24.40 -17.36
C CYS A 335 -2.01 -23.47 -18.10
N LEU A 336 -2.53 -22.36 -18.63
CA LEU A 336 -1.71 -21.33 -19.27
C LEU A 336 -0.76 -20.65 -18.26
N ASP A 337 -1.23 -20.43 -17.04
CA ASP A 337 -0.52 -19.69 -16.00
C ASP A 337 -0.11 -20.57 -14.81
N VAL A 338 -0.92 -20.62 -13.75
CA VAL A 338 -0.59 -21.34 -12.52
C VAL A 338 -1.51 -22.55 -12.39
N CYS A 339 -0.93 -23.74 -12.19
CA CYS A 339 -1.69 -24.92 -11.79
C CYS A 339 -1.61 -25.09 -10.27
N VAL A 340 -2.75 -25.25 -9.62
CA VAL A 340 -2.86 -25.55 -8.20
C VAL A 340 -3.42 -26.95 -8.06
N ASN A 341 -2.62 -27.84 -7.47
CA ASN A 341 -3.01 -29.20 -7.20
C ASN A 341 -4.03 -29.24 -6.04
N THR A 342 -5.10 -29.99 -6.20
CA THR A 342 -6.19 -30.16 -5.23
C THR A 342 -6.40 -31.64 -4.95
N ASP A 343 -7.07 -31.99 -3.85
CA ASP A 343 -7.29 -33.40 -3.53
C ASP A 343 -8.21 -34.05 -4.59
N GLY A 344 -7.68 -34.99 -5.36
CA GLY A 344 -8.36 -35.71 -6.44
C GLY A 344 -8.43 -34.98 -7.78
N GLY A 345 -7.65 -33.92 -8.00
CA GLY A 345 -7.60 -33.20 -9.26
C GLY A 345 -6.81 -31.89 -9.20
N PHE A 346 -7.02 -30.98 -10.15
CA PHE A 346 -6.31 -29.70 -10.18
C PHE A 346 -7.21 -28.56 -10.65
N GLN A 347 -6.79 -27.33 -10.35
CA GLN A 347 -7.43 -26.11 -10.83
C GLN A 347 -6.38 -25.15 -11.39
N CYS A 348 -6.71 -24.46 -12.49
CA CYS A 348 -5.88 -23.40 -13.01
C CYS A 348 -6.20 -22.08 -12.29
N LYS A 349 -5.19 -21.25 -12.09
CA LYS A 349 -5.30 -19.90 -11.55
C LYS A 349 -4.51 -18.96 -12.45
N CYS A 350 -5.08 -17.79 -12.71
CA CYS A 350 -4.44 -16.74 -13.47
C CYS A 350 -3.66 -15.79 -12.56
N ARG A 351 -2.62 -15.15 -13.11
CA ARG A 351 -1.95 -14.02 -12.46
C ARG A 351 -2.90 -12.83 -12.32
N ASP A 352 -2.58 -11.92 -11.40
CA ASP A 352 -3.36 -10.71 -11.16
C ASP A 352 -3.53 -9.90 -12.47
N GLY A 353 -4.74 -9.37 -12.70
CA GLY A 353 -5.12 -8.71 -13.97
C GLY A 353 -5.66 -9.65 -15.06
N TYR A 354 -5.78 -10.95 -14.78
CA TYR A 354 -6.33 -11.94 -15.71
C TYR A 354 -7.36 -12.82 -15.02
N VAL A 355 -8.41 -13.18 -15.77
CA VAL A 355 -9.44 -14.12 -15.33
C VAL A 355 -9.41 -15.39 -16.17
N ILE A 356 -9.90 -16.48 -15.59
CA ILE A 356 -9.91 -17.78 -16.25
C ILE A 356 -10.96 -17.77 -17.37
N ASP A 357 -10.57 -18.23 -18.55
CA ASP A 357 -11.47 -18.34 -19.69
C ASP A 357 -12.41 -19.54 -19.53
N THR A 358 -13.40 -19.62 -20.42
CA THR A 358 -14.44 -20.65 -20.49
C THR A 358 -13.92 -22.09 -20.61
N ASP A 359 -12.66 -22.29 -20.99
CA ASP A 359 -12.02 -23.61 -21.05
C ASP A 359 -11.41 -24.06 -19.70
N ASN A 360 -11.52 -23.23 -18.66
CA ASN A 360 -10.93 -23.42 -17.32
C ASN A 360 -9.41 -23.61 -17.32
N LYS A 361 -8.71 -23.20 -18.38
CA LYS A 361 -7.26 -23.44 -18.55
C LYS A 361 -6.49 -22.23 -19.05
N THR A 362 -7.09 -21.43 -19.91
CA THR A 362 -6.48 -20.21 -20.44
C THR A 362 -6.88 -18.99 -19.60
N CYS A 363 -6.06 -17.96 -19.67
CA CYS A 363 -6.24 -16.72 -18.93
C CYS A 363 -6.42 -15.60 -19.94
N ILE A 364 -7.49 -14.85 -19.79
CA ILE A 364 -7.79 -13.68 -20.62
C ILE A 364 -7.68 -12.43 -19.78
N ASN A 365 -7.31 -11.32 -20.42
CA ASN A 365 -7.21 -10.03 -19.75
C ASN A 365 -8.53 -9.71 -19.05
N GLU A 366 -8.49 -9.40 -17.76
CA GLU A 366 -9.66 -8.86 -17.08
C GLU A 366 -9.82 -7.42 -17.53
N ASN A 367 -10.96 -7.06 -18.12
CA ASN A 367 -11.23 -5.67 -18.41
C ASN A 367 -11.80 -5.01 -17.16
N GLU A 368 -10.94 -4.43 -16.32
CA GLU A 368 -11.33 -3.86 -15.03
C GLU A 368 -12.29 -2.69 -15.19
N CYS A 369 -12.18 -1.96 -16.31
CA CYS A 369 -13.07 -0.86 -16.65
C CYS A 369 -14.51 -1.31 -16.95
N ALA A 370 -14.69 -2.51 -17.51
CA ALA A 370 -15.99 -3.07 -17.82
C ALA A 370 -16.59 -3.84 -16.63
N SER A 371 -15.76 -4.48 -15.80
CA SER A 371 -16.18 -5.20 -14.61
C SER A 371 -16.45 -4.28 -13.41
N GLY A 372 -15.91 -3.06 -13.42
CA GLY A 372 -16.01 -2.10 -12.31
C GLY A 372 -15.03 -2.39 -11.17
N SER A 373 -14.02 -3.24 -11.38
CA SER A 373 -12.96 -3.55 -10.42
C SER A 373 -11.81 -2.52 -10.43
N HIS A 374 -12.11 -1.26 -10.77
CA HIS A 374 -11.15 -0.15 -10.80
C HIS A 374 -11.51 0.94 -9.79
N ASN A 375 -10.51 1.76 -9.41
CA ASN A 375 -10.70 2.89 -8.49
C ASN A 375 -10.43 4.27 -9.14
N CYS A 376 -10.31 4.34 -10.46
CA CYS A 376 -10.14 5.60 -11.20
C CYS A 376 -11.23 6.63 -10.87
N GLU A 377 -10.83 7.86 -10.55
CA GLU A 377 -11.77 8.93 -10.20
C GLU A 377 -12.65 9.35 -11.39
N GLN A 378 -12.08 9.41 -12.60
CA GLN A 378 -12.79 9.88 -13.80
C GLN A 378 -12.83 8.83 -14.91
N MET A 379 -11.70 8.56 -15.57
CA MET A 379 -11.65 7.66 -16.72
C MET A 379 -10.73 6.47 -16.45
N CYS A 380 -11.18 5.29 -16.85
CA CYS A 380 -10.41 4.05 -16.81
C CYS A 380 -10.02 3.64 -18.23
N ARG A 381 -8.78 3.18 -18.41
CA ARG A 381 -8.27 2.56 -19.64
C ARG A 381 -7.71 1.18 -19.33
N ASP A 382 -8.37 0.18 -19.92
CA ASP A 382 -7.96 -1.21 -19.86
C ASP A 382 -6.67 -1.42 -20.67
N THR A 383 -5.74 -2.18 -20.09
CA THR A 383 -4.49 -2.57 -20.71
C THR A 383 -4.23 -4.05 -20.44
N GLU A 384 -3.29 -4.64 -21.15
CA GLU A 384 -3.00 -6.06 -20.97
C GLU A 384 -2.40 -6.33 -19.56
N GLY A 385 -3.18 -6.99 -18.71
CA GLY A 385 -2.87 -7.40 -17.34
C GLY A 385 -3.03 -6.33 -16.27
N SER A 386 -3.64 -5.19 -16.59
CA SER A 386 -3.87 -4.08 -15.64
C SER A 386 -4.74 -3.00 -16.30
N TYR A 387 -5.07 -1.95 -15.57
CA TYR A 387 -5.64 -0.72 -16.10
C TYR A 387 -4.82 0.50 -15.68
N TYR A 388 -5.06 1.64 -16.33
CA TYR A 388 -4.58 2.92 -15.84
C TYR A 388 -5.68 3.99 -15.92
N CYS A 389 -5.58 4.97 -15.04
CA CYS A 389 -6.55 6.04 -14.96
C CYS A 389 -6.11 7.24 -15.83
N GLU A 390 -7.09 7.82 -16.50
CA GLU A 390 -6.97 9.09 -17.21
C GLU A 390 -7.96 10.09 -16.62
N CYS A 391 -7.69 11.37 -16.87
CA CYS A 391 -8.59 12.43 -16.47
C CYS A 391 -9.24 13.05 -17.70
N HIS A 392 -10.45 13.58 -17.51
CA HIS A 392 -11.08 14.44 -18.49
C HIS A 392 -10.20 15.67 -18.78
N LYS A 393 -10.37 16.23 -19.97
CA LYS A 393 -9.64 17.43 -20.38
C LYS A 393 -9.90 18.58 -19.38
N GLY A 394 -8.84 19.28 -18.98
CA GLY A 394 -8.89 20.31 -17.93
C GLY A 394 -8.45 19.79 -16.56
N TYR A 395 -8.22 18.49 -16.43
CA TYR A 395 -7.66 17.86 -15.23
C TYR A 395 -6.32 17.18 -15.56
N ARG A 396 -5.46 17.05 -14.55
CA ARG A 396 -4.22 16.28 -14.62
C ARG A 396 -4.26 15.16 -13.60
N ILE A 397 -3.63 14.04 -13.94
CA ILE A 397 -3.53 12.91 -13.03
C ILE A 397 -2.69 13.29 -11.80
N GLY A 398 -3.20 12.93 -10.62
CA GLY A 398 -2.55 13.11 -9.33
C GLY A 398 -1.32 12.20 -9.18
N VAL A 399 -0.56 12.42 -8.11
CA VAL A 399 0.65 11.65 -7.79
C VAL A 399 0.37 10.17 -7.51
N ASP A 400 -0.83 9.85 -7.05
CA ASP A 400 -1.34 8.50 -6.81
C ASP A 400 -1.74 7.77 -8.10
N ARG A 401 -1.73 8.46 -9.25
CA ARG A 401 -2.18 7.97 -10.57
C ARG A 401 -3.65 7.57 -10.63
N ILE A 402 -4.45 7.99 -9.66
CA ILE A 402 -5.86 7.61 -9.52
C ILE A 402 -6.75 8.86 -9.49
N THR A 403 -6.34 9.88 -8.72
CA THR A 403 -7.11 11.12 -8.55
C THR A 403 -6.87 12.09 -9.69
N CYS A 404 -7.86 12.93 -9.98
CA CYS A 404 -7.83 13.92 -11.03
C CYS A 404 -7.85 15.32 -10.42
N GLN A 405 -6.71 16.00 -10.54
CA GLN A 405 -6.56 17.36 -10.02
C GLN A 405 -6.93 18.36 -11.10
N ASP A 406 -7.76 19.32 -10.73
CA ASP A 406 -8.10 20.45 -11.58
C ASP A 406 -6.84 21.22 -12.02
N VAL A 407 -6.75 21.52 -13.31
CA VAL A 407 -5.66 22.34 -13.86
C VAL A 407 -6.11 23.78 -13.81
N ASP A 408 -5.61 24.54 -12.83
CA ASP A 408 -5.87 25.99 -12.76
C ASP A 408 -5.26 26.72 -13.97
N GLU A 409 -6.04 26.88 -15.04
CA GLU A 409 -5.55 27.52 -16.27
C GLU A 409 -5.33 29.03 -16.11
N CYS A 410 -5.89 29.63 -15.06
CA CYS A 410 -5.69 31.03 -14.72
C CYS A 410 -4.33 31.29 -14.05
N ARG A 411 -3.67 30.24 -13.54
CA ARG A 411 -2.27 30.28 -13.08
C ARG A 411 -1.26 30.02 -14.21
N LEU A 412 -1.72 29.54 -15.36
CA LEU A 412 -0.87 29.33 -16.53
C LEU A 412 -0.61 30.67 -17.26
N PRO A 413 0.44 30.76 -18.10
CA PRO A 413 0.71 31.97 -18.87
C PRO A 413 -0.49 32.39 -19.74
N LYS A 414 -0.62 33.70 -20.00
CA LYS A 414 -1.70 34.27 -20.83
C LYS A 414 -1.85 33.63 -22.22
N SER A 415 -0.80 33.00 -22.76
CA SER A 415 -0.83 32.22 -24.01
C SER A 415 -1.64 30.92 -23.95
N PHE A 416 -2.06 30.49 -22.75
CA PHE A 416 -2.87 29.28 -22.57
C PHE A 416 -4.35 29.62 -22.47
N HIS A 417 -4.71 30.59 -21.64
CA HIS A 417 -6.10 30.96 -21.38
C HIS A 417 -6.61 32.10 -22.29
N HIS A 418 -5.73 32.98 -22.77
CA HIS A 418 -6.06 34.09 -23.68
C HIS A 418 -7.16 35.06 -23.20
N CYS A 419 -7.42 35.12 -21.88
CA CYS A 419 -8.37 36.10 -21.33
C CYS A 419 -7.78 37.51 -21.41
N GLN A 420 -8.53 38.45 -21.98
CA GLN A 420 -8.12 39.85 -22.05
C GLN A 420 -8.06 40.49 -20.65
N HIS A 421 -9.15 40.35 -19.87
CA HIS A 421 -9.27 40.85 -18.50
C HIS A 421 -9.10 39.69 -17.50
N ALA A 422 -10.10 39.40 -16.68
CA ALA A 422 -10.02 38.42 -15.62
C ALA A 422 -10.27 37.00 -16.15
N CYS A 423 -9.61 36.03 -15.51
CA CYS A 423 -9.78 34.60 -15.73
C CYS A 423 -10.32 34.01 -14.45
N ILE A 424 -11.41 33.25 -14.54
CA ILE A 424 -12.02 32.55 -13.41
C ILE A 424 -11.84 31.05 -13.65
N ASN A 425 -11.10 30.41 -12.75
CA ASN A 425 -10.88 28.97 -12.79
C ASN A 425 -12.12 28.23 -12.30
N THR A 426 -12.46 27.12 -12.95
CA THR A 426 -13.60 26.26 -12.61
C THR A 426 -13.15 24.81 -12.68
N PRO A 427 -13.77 23.88 -11.95
CA PRO A 427 -13.41 22.46 -12.08
C PRO A 427 -13.48 21.98 -13.53
N GLY A 428 -12.32 21.69 -14.13
CA GLY A 428 -12.13 21.18 -15.48
C GLY A 428 -12.10 22.22 -16.59
N SER A 429 -12.16 23.51 -16.26
CA SER A 429 -12.16 24.57 -17.26
C SER A 429 -11.88 25.95 -16.68
N TYR A 430 -11.90 26.95 -17.53
CA TYR A 430 -11.90 28.35 -17.12
C TYR A 430 -12.81 29.15 -18.02
N TYR A 431 -13.27 30.29 -17.53
CA TYR A 431 -13.92 31.29 -18.36
C TYR A 431 -13.37 32.67 -18.06
N CYS A 432 -13.43 33.55 -19.07
CA CYS A 432 -12.98 34.90 -18.93
C CYS A 432 -14.14 35.79 -18.49
N THR A 433 -13.85 36.74 -17.60
CA THR A 433 -14.80 37.79 -17.23
C THR A 433 -14.22 39.15 -17.59
N CYS A 434 -15.11 40.10 -17.84
CA CYS A 434 -14.74 41.45 -18.16
C CYS A 434 -14.93 42.35 -16.95
N ASN A 435 -14.02 43.29 -16.78
CA ASN A 435 -14.19 44.42 -15.87
C ASN A 435 -15.49 45.17 -16.22
N LYS A 436 -16.07 45.86 -15.23
CA LYS A 436 -17.29 46.68 -15.40
C LYS A 436 -17.12 47.67 -16.57
N GLY A 437 -18.18 47.89 -17.35
CA GLY A 437 -18.16 48.72 -18.57
C GLY A 437 -17.64 48.00 -19.82
N PHE A 438 -17.34 46.70 -19.74
CA PHE A 438 -16.94 45.88 -20.88
C PHE A 438 -17.76 44.60 -20.94
N ARG A 439 -18.16 44.20 -22.14
CA ARG A 439 -18.82 42.92 -22.40
C ARG A 439 -17.90 41.91 -23.04
N LEU A 440 -18.13 40.66 -22.69
CA LEU A 440 -17.41 39.55 -23.28
C LEU A 440 -17.89 39.33 -24.72
N SER A 441 -16.94 39.38 -25.65
CA SER A 441 -17.13 39.06 -27.06
C SER A 441 -17.61 37.63 -27.25
N ALA A 442 -18.25 37.34 -28.39
CA ALA A 442 -18.78 36.01 -28.73
C ALA A 442 -17.75 34.87 -28.72
N ASN A 443 -16.46 35.19 -28.82
CA ASN A 443 -15.36 34.22 -28.66
C ASN A 443 -15.00 33.92 -27.20
N GLY A 444 -15.69 34.50 -26.22
CA GLY A 444 -15.57 34.21 -24.79
C GLY A 444 -14.27 34.70 -24.14
N LYS A 445 -13.46 35.53 -24.82
CA LYS A 445 -12.09 35.87 -24.39
C LYS A 445 -11.72 37.34 -24.45
N ILE A 446 -12.31 38.06 -25.39
CA ILE A 446 -12.02 39.47 -25.65
C ILE A 446 -13.10 40.30 -24.97
N CYS A 447 -12.70 41.31 -24.23
CA CYS A 447 -13.59 42.27 -23.61
C CYS A 447 -13.70 43.49 -24.52
N ARG A 448 -14.92 43.73 -24.99
CA ARG A 448 -15.25 44.90 -25.81
C ARG A 448 -15.92 45.93 -24.94
N ASP A 449 -15.48 47.15 -25.12
CA ASP A 449 -16.08 48.31 -24.50
C ASP A 449 -17.59 48.34 -24.75
N GLU A 450 -18.36 48.55 -23.69
CA GLU A 450 -19.80 48.78 -23.81
C GLU A 450 -20.02 50.25 -24.02
N ASP A 451 -20.40 50.67 -25.23
CA ASP A 451 -20.67 52.07 -25.50
C ASP A 451 -21.96 52.51 -24.80
N GLU A 452 -21.83 53.06 -23.59
CA GLU A 452 -22.97 53.46 -22.77
C GLU A 452 -23.73 54.66 -23.39
N CYS A 453 -23.08 55.45 -24.26
CA CYS A 453 -23.71 56.53 -25.01
C CYS A 453 -24.73 56.01 -26.04
N LEU A 454 -24.56 54.77 -26.53
CA LEU A 454 -25.50 54.13 -27.45
C LEU A 454 -26.55 53.26 -26.74
N MET A 455 -26.29 52.85 -25.50
CA MET A 455 -27.14 51.91 -24.76
C MET A 455 -28.19 52.58 -23.84
N GLY A 456 -28.23 53.91 -23.78
CA GLY A 456 -29.33 54.67 -23.16
C GLY A 456 -29.33 54.72 -21.63
N GLY A 457 -28.17 54.48 -20.99
CA GLY A 457 -28.05 54.30 -19.53
C GLY A 457 -28.17 55.58 -18.70
N THR A 458 -27.81 56.74 -19.23
CA THR A 458 -27.95 58.05 -18.55
C THR A 458 -27.94 59.14 -19.61
N LYS A 459 -28.98 59.97 -19.61
CA LYS A 459 -29.15 61.05 -20.56
C LYS A 459 -28.21 62.19 -20.19
N CYS A 460 -26.95 62.16 -20.65
CA CYS A 460 -26.14 63.38 -20.68
C CYS A 460 -26.99 64.47 -21.34
N GLU A 461 -27.10 65.62 -20.69
CA GLU A 461 -28.00 66.67 -21.18
C GLU A 461 -27.62 67.14 -22.59
N GLN A 462 -26.33 67.22 -22.88
CA GLN A 462 -25.81 67.67 -24.17
C GLN A 462 -24.92 66.62 -24.85
N GLN A 463 -23.68 66.44 -24.40
CA GLN A 463 -22.71 65.55 -25.06
C GLN A 463 -22.36 64.36 -24.17
N CYS A 464 -22.34 63.16 -24.76
CA CYS A 464 -21.84 61.94 -24.13
C CYS A 464 -20.54 61.54 -24.82
N VAL A 465 -19.49 61.32 -24.04
CA VAL A 465 -18.18 60.88 -24.53
C VAL A 465 -17.89 59.50 -23.97
N ASN A 466 -17.92 58.50 -24.84
CA ASN A 466 -17.59 57.12 -24.50
C ASN A 466 -16.06 56.96 -24.34
N ILE A 467 -15.63 56.33 -23.25
CA ILE A 467 -14.23 55.99 -22.97
C ILE A 467 -14.12 54.50 -22.60
N PRO A 468 -12.95 53.86 -22.70
CA PRO A 468 -12.86 52.44 -22.37
C PRO A 468 -13.30 52.12 -20.91
N GLY A 469 -14.42 51.42 -20.76
CA GLY A 469 -14.99 50.93 -19.51
C GLY A 469 -15.96 51.87 -18.80
N SER A 470 -16.27 53.03 -19.39
CA SER A 470 -17.15 54.04 -18.82
C SER A 470 -17.50 55.09 -19.87
N PHE A 471 -18.37 56.02 -19.53
CA PHE A 471 -18.59 57.24 -20.29
C PHE A 471 -18.49 58.43 -19.34
N TYR A 472 -18.37 59.63 -19.89
CA TYR A 472 -18.61 60.86 -19.13
C TYR A 472 -19.45 61.82 -19.97
N CYS A 473 -20.17 62.71 -19.29
CA CYS A 473 -20.91 63.77 -19.96
C CYS A 473 -20.01 64.98 -20.15
N ASP A 474 -20.16 65.64 -21.28
CA ASP A 474 -19.48 66.88 -21.62
C ASP A 474 -20.53 67.89 -22.10
N CYS A 475 -20.16 69.16 -22.11
CA CYS A 475 -21.05 70.24 -22.50
C CYS A 475 -20.59 70.92 -23.78
N TYR A 476 -21.54 71.44 -24.54
CA TYR A 476 -21.23 72.32 -25.65
C TYR A 476 -20.57 73.61 -25.14
N ARG A 477 -19.85 74.28 -26.05
CA ARG A 477 -19.17 75.53 -25.74
C ARG A 477 -20.18 76.58 -25.22
N GLY A 478 -19.83 77.27 -24.13
CA GLY A 478 -20.71 78.21 -23.42
C GLY A 478 -21.41 77.61 -22.19
N TYR A 479 -21.19 76.32 -21.92
CA TYR A 479 -21.74 75.62 -20.75
C TYR A 479 -20.63 74.87 -20.02
N HIS A 480 -20.83 74.62 -18.73
CA HIS A 480 -20.01 73.74 -17.91
C HIS A 480 -20.88 72.72 -17.16
N LEU A 481 -20.25 71.66 -16.65
CA LEU A 481 -20.96 70.67 -15.87
C LEU A 481 -21.29 71.23 -14.48
N ASP A 482 -22.52 71.00 -14.03
CA ASP A 482 -22.94 71.36 -12.69
C ASP A 482 -22.14 70.56 -11.64
N ASP A 483 -21.50 71.25 -10.70
CA ASP A 483 -20.66 70.63 -9.66
C ASP A 483 -21.41 69.60 -8.79
N ARG A 484 -22.73 69.73 -8.67
CA ARG A 484 -23.60 68.84 -7.89
C ARG A 484 -24.26 67.77 -8.76
N LEU A 485 -24.43 68.02 -10.06
CA LEU A 485 -25.09 67.14 -11.02
C LEU A 485 -24.23 66.95 -12.29
N PRO A 486 -23.30 65.98 -12.31
CA PRO A 486 -22.29 65.83 -13.37
C PRO A 486 -22.83 65.34 -14.73
N HIS A 487 -24.15 65.27 -14.90
CA HIS A 487 -24.82 64.95 -16.16
C HIS A 487 -25.60 66.15 -16.73
N LYS A 488 -25.63 67.25 -15.99
CA LYS A 488 -26.37 68.47 -16.29
C LYS A 488 -25.39 69.57 -16.71
N CYS A 489 -25.69 70.22 -17.82
CA CYS A 489 -24.92 71.34 -18.34
C CYS A 489 -25.59 72.63 -17.90
N VAL A 490 -24.86 73.41 -17.10
CA VAL A 490 -25.27 74.75 -16.69
C VAL A 490 -24.58 75.76 -17.59
N ASP A 491 -25.36 76.77 -17.95
CA ASP A 491 -24.87 77.89 -18.72
C ASP A 491 -23.72 78.59 -17.99
N THR A 492 -22.63 78.86 -18.70
CA THR A 492 -21.47 79.53 -18.13
C THR A 492 -21.71 81.03 -18.19
N ASP A 493 -21.79 81.68 -17.03
CA ASP A 493 -21.89 83.14 -16.96
C ASP A 493 -20.56 83.80 -17.34
N GLU A 494 -20.43 84.03 -18.63
CA GLU A 494 -19.30 84.63 -19.30
C GLU A 494 -19.04 86.09 -18.87
N CYS A 495 -20.09 86.76 -18.38
CA CYS A 495 -20.00 88.11 -17.83
C CYS A 495 -19.28 88.11 -16.46
N LEU A 496 -19.50 87.08 -15.64
CA LEU A 496 -18.82 86.91 -14.34
C LEU A 496 -17.39 86.37 -14.47
N GLU A 497 -17.13 85.52 -15.47
CA GLU A 497 -15.78 84.99 -15.74
C GLU A 497 -14.83 86.01 -16.41
N GLY A 498 -15.33 87.20 -16.78
CA GLY A 498 -14.54 88.25 -17.44
C GLY A 498 -14.23 87.94 -18.92
N ARG A 499 -15.04 87.10 -19.56
CA ARG A 499 -14.94 86.76 -20.98
C ARG A 499 -16.32 86.87 -21.61
N PRO A 500 -16.75 88.08 -21.95
CA PRO A 500 -15.96 88.97 -22.80
C PRO A 500 -15.68 90.27 -22.07
N ASP A 501 -14.59 90.90 -22.46
CA ASP A 501 -14.45 92.31 -22.14
C ASP A 501 -15.38 93.11 -23.05
N CYS A 502 -16.66 93.24 -22.67
CA CYS A 502 -17.67 94.04 -23.38
C CYS A 502 -17.22 95.51 -23.60
N HIS A 503 -16.09 95.92 -23.02
CA HIS A 503 -15.45 97.23 -23.21
C HIS A 503 -14.47 97.29 -24.40
N THR A 504 -14.39 96.27 -25.28
CA THR A 504 -13.33 96.20 -26.32
C THR A 504 -13.64 96.88 -27.66
N CYS A 505 -14.80 97.52 -27.82
CA CYS A 505 -15.05 98.42 -28.95
C CYS A 505 -14.67 99.87 -28.60
N PHE A 506 -13.39 100.18 -28.82
CA PHE A 506 -12.75 101.51 -28.77
C PHE A 506 -12.65 102.20 -27.39
N ASN A 507 -11.41 102.26 -26.90
CA ASN A 507 -10.86 103.19 -25.90
C ASN A 507 -11.58 104.55 -25.80
N LEU A 508 -12.57 104.68 -24.91
CA LEU A 508 -12.94 105.91 -24.19
C LEU A 508 -13.69 105.49 -22.91
N LYS A 509 -13.38 106.14 -21.79
CA LYS A 509 -13.94 105.87 -20.45
C LYS A 509 -15.46 106.17 -20.40
N GLU A 510 -16.37 105.26 -20.72
CA GLU A 510 -17.79 105.41 -20.33
C GLU A 510 -18.44 104.07 -19.95
N VAL A 511 -19.15 104.06 -18.81
CA VAL A 511 -19.60 102.89 -18.02
C VAL A 511 -21.08 102.60 -18.29
N PHE A 512 -21.47 102.52 -19.56
CA PHE A 512 -22.90 102.45 -19.93
C PHE A 512 -23.27 101.20 -20.74
N VAL A 513 -22.33 100.28 -20.97
CA VAL A 513 -22.57 98.97 -21.60
C VAL A 513 -22.49 97.88 -20.53
N ILE A 514 -23.50 97.00 -20.51
CA ILE A 514 -23.54 95.84 -19.63
C ILE A 514 -23.43 94.55 -20.45
N CYS A 515 -22.78 93.56 -19.86
CA CYS A 515 -22.80 92.20 -20.36
C CYS A 515 -24.07 91.53 -19.82
N VAL A 516 -24.87 90.95 -20.71
CA VAL A 516 -26.02 90.12 -20.38
C VAL A 516 -25.67 88.70 -20.78
N ASN A 517 -25.64 87.82 -19.78
CA ASN A 517 -25.46 86.40 -20.01
C ASN A 517 -26.71 85.82 -20.70
N THR A 518 -26.52 84.99 -21.72
CA THR A 518 -27.60 84.34 -22.47
C THR A 518 -27.37 82.84 -22.50
N GLU A 519 -28.39 82.04 -22.78
CA GLU A 519 -28.24 80.59 -22.79
C GLU A 519 -27.23 80.12 -23.88
N GLY A 520 -26.03 79.74 -23.44
CA GLY A 520 -24.90 79.22 -24.21
C GLY A 520 -23.95 80.24 -24.79
N ALA A 521 -24.12 81.52 -24.45
CA ALA A 521 -23.33 82.64 -24.97
C ALA A 521 -23.60 83.93 -24.17
N TYR A 522 -23.00 85.03 -24.57
CA TYR A 522 -23.26 86.35 -24.00
C TYR A 522 -23.70 87.34 -25.08
N LEU A 523 -24.37 88.41 -24.65
CA LEU A 523 -24.64 89.59 -25.46
C LEU A 523 -24.27 90.85 -24.68
N CYS A 524 -23.67 91.84 -25.34
CA CYS A 524 -23.46 93.15 -24.73
C CYS A 524 -24.62 94.07 -25.12
N GLU A 525 -25.25 94.72 -24.15
CA GLU A 525 -26.36 95.66 -24.33
C GLU A 525 -26.12 96.98 -23.57
N CYS A 526 -26.90 98.02 -23.86
CA CYS A 526 -26.84 99.25 -23.07
C CYS A 526 -27.43 99.05 -21.68
N SER A 527 -26.87 99.76 -20.69
CA SER A 527 -27.39 99.80 -19.33
C SER A 527 -28.86 100.25 -19.33
N PRO A 528 -29.71 99.77 -18.41
CA PRO A 528 -31.07 100.27 -18.25
C PRO A 528 -31.10 101.79 -18.13
N GLY A 529 -32.06 102.44 -18.78
CA GLY A 529 -32.11 103.90 -18.89
C GLY A 529 -31.20 104.48 -19.97
N TYR A 530 -30.60 103.64 -20.83
CA TYR A 530 -29.87 104.07 -22.03
C TYR A 530 -30.35 103.32 -23.27
N ASN A 531 -30.27 103.96 -24.45
CA ASN A 531 -30.62 103.34 -25.73
C ASN A 531 -29.43 103.36 -26.71
N ALA A 532 -29.30 102.30 -27.51
CA ALA A 532 -28.21 102.18 -28.49
C ALA A 532 -28.49 103.01 -29.74
N THR A 533 -27.52 103.82 -30.17
CA THR A 533 -27.65 104.62 -31.40
C THR A 533 -27.44 103.82 -32.69
N ASP A 534 -26.73 102.69 -32.63
CA ASP A 534 -26.46 101.77 -33.77
C ASP A 534 -26.21 100.32 -33.26
N PRO A 535 -26.80 99.27 -33.87
CA PRO A 535 -26.65 97.86 -33.47
C PRO A 535 -25.22 97.29 -33.47
N GLU A 536 -24.28 97.82 -34.26
CA GLU A 536 -22.92 97.24 -34.38
C GLU A 536 -21.87 97.95 -33.50
N SER A 537 -22.15 99.16 -33.02
CA SER A 537 -21.16 99.99 -32.29
C SER A 537 -21.44 100.17 -30.79
N LEU A 538 -22.60 99.72 -30.28
CA LEU A 538 -22.95 99.70 -28.85
C LEU A 538 -22.66 101.02 -28.11
N ASN A 539 -22.93 102.15 -28.77
CA ASN A 539 -22.86 103.48 -28.20
C ASN A 539 -24.20 103.85 -27.56
N CYS A 540 -24.20 104.09 -26.24
CA CYS A 540 -25.40 104.18 -25.41
C CYS A 540 -25.69 105.64 -24.98
N GLU A 541 -26.89 106.15 -25.28
CA GLU A 541 -27.35 107.49 -24.88
C GLU A 541 -28.44 107.42 -23.81
N ASP A 542 -28.41 108.34 -22.84
CA ASP A 542 -29.36 108.41 -21.71
C ASP A 542 -30.80 108.60 -22.20
N ILE A 543 -31.72 107.78 -21.69
CA ILE A 543 -33.15 107.89 -21.93
C ILE A 543 -33.70 108.91 -20.94
N ASP A 544 -34.22 110.02 -21.43
CA ASP A 544 -34.95 110.96 -20.57
C ASP A 544 -36.34 110.39 -20.21
N GLU A 545 -36.45 109.68 -19.08
CA GLU A 545 -37.72 109.09 -18.65
C GLU A 545 -38.74 110.14 -18.17
N CYS A 546 -38.27 111.34 -17.79
CA CYS A 546 -39.13 112.44 -17.37
C CYS A 546 -39.77 113.19 -18.57
N ALA A 547 -39.33 112.94 -19.81
CA ALA A 547 -39.91 113.54 -21.02
C ALA A 547 -41.36 113.06 -21.29
N LYS A 548 -41.77 111.92 -20.72
CA LYS A 548 -43.15 111.42 -20.77
C LYS A 548 -44.01 112.09 -19.69
N ASN A 549 -45.34 112.13 -19.90
CA ASN A 549 -46.31 112.71 -18.97
C ASN A 549 -46.01 114.16 -18.53
N ASN A 550 -45.62 115.01 -19.49
CA ASN A 550 -45.48 116.45 -19.29
C ASN A 550 -44.49 116.82 -18.17
N GLY A 551 -43.35 116.09 -18.08
CA GLY A 551 -42.30 116.33 -17.09
C GLY A 551 -42.40 115.50 -15.80
N LYS A 552 -43.32 114.53 -15.72
CA LYS A 552 -43.55 113.71 -14.52
C LYS A 552 -43.08 112.26 -14.63
N GLY A 553 -42.75 111.76 -15.82
CA GLY A 553 -42.40 110.36 -16.03
C GLY A 553 -43.44 109.39 -15.47
N ASP A 554 -42.98 108.32 -14.84
CA ASP A 554 -43.79 107.32 -14.08
C ASP A 554 -43.90 107.66 -12.58
N CYS A 555 -43.52 108.88 -12.15
CA CYS A 555 -43.71 109.32 -10.76
C CYS A 555 -45.08 109.99 -10.54
N ASP A 556 -45.70 109.75 -9.38
CA ASP A 556 -47.01 110.33 -9.04
C ASP A 556 -47.01 111.88 -8.92
N TYR A 557 -45.87 112.50 -8.55
CA TYR A 557 -45.81 113.93 -8.22
C TYR A 557 -44.70 114.73 -8.93
N ALA A 558 -43.44 114.31 -8.84
CA ALA A 558 -42.31 115.00 -9.46
C ALA A 558 -41.22 114.00 -9.85
N CYS A 559 -40.61 114.24 -11.01
CA CYS A 559 -39.57 113.42 -11.62
C CYS A 559 -38.33 114.29 -11.87
N ALA A 560 -37.16 113.76 -11.58
CA ALA A 560 -35.89 114.36 -11.96
C ALA A 560 -35.08 113.32 -12.75
N ASN A 561 -34.73 113.65 -13.99
CA ASN A 561 -33.95 112.77 -14.85
C ASN A 561 -32.51 112.72 -14.34
N SER A 562 -31.94 111.53 -14.31
CA SER A 562 -30.57 111.28 -13.90
C SER A 562 -29.95 110.24 -14.83
N ALA A 563 -28.62 110.25 -14.95
CA ALA A 563 -27.90 109.29 -15.79
C ALA A 563 -28.33 107.83 -15.47
N GLY A 564 -29.03 107.18 -16.41
CA GLY A 564 -29.54 105.82 -16.35
C GLY A 564 -30.81 105.58 -15.53
N SER A 565 -31.47 106.62 -15.02
CA SER A 565 -32.65 106.46 -14.17
C SER A 565 -33.41 107.76 -13.90
N PHE A 566 -34.55 107.67 -13.24
CA PHE A 566 -35.30 108.79 -12.68
C PHE A 566 -35.64 108.54 -11.20
N ARG A 567 -35.61 109.58 -10.36
CA ARG A 567 -35.91 109.43 -8.92
C ARG A 567 -37.33 109.86 -8.58
N CYS A 568 -38.08 108.97 -7.91
CA CYS A 568 -39.35 109.26 -7.24
C CYS A 568 -39.15 109.36 -5.69
N SER A 569 -40.03 110.06 -4.98
CA SER A 569 -39.89 110.33 -3.54
C SER A 569 -40.43 109.18 -2.64
N CYS A 570 -39.71 108.78 -1.58
CA CYS A 570 -39.98 107.61 -0.71
C CYS A 570 -40.78 107.88 0.58
N ALA A 571 -41.52 108.99 0.65
CA ALA A 571 -42.33 109.33 1.81
C ALA A 571 -43.81 109.50 1.42
N LYS A 572 -44.74 108.99 2.24
CA LYS A 572 -46.18 109.22 2.02
C LYS A 572 -46.58 110.57 2.59
N CYS A 573 -46.69 111.57 1.73
CA CYS A 573 -47.02 112.93 2.11
C CYS A 573 -48.50 113.25 1.90
N VAL A 574 -49.17 113.78 2.94
CA VAL A 574 -50.54 114.29 2.86
C VAL A 574 -50.54 115.80 3.11
N ASN A 575 -51.27 116.54 2.27
CA ASN A 575 -51.40 117.99 2.41
C ASN A 575 -52.40 118.36 3.52
N LYS A 576 -52.01 119.30 4.39
CA LYS A 576 -52.88 119.96 5.37
C LYS A 576 -52.99 121.45 5.02
N GLN A 577 -54.05 122.13 5.44
CA GLN A 577 -54.21 123.55 5.13
C GLN A 577 -53.10 124.37 5.81
N GLY A 578 -52.16 124.86 5.01
CA GLY A 578 -50.98 125.61 5.46
C GLY A 578 -49.69 124.80 5.73
N SER A 579 -49.68 123.47 5.53
CA SER A 579 -48.48 122.61 5.70
C SER A 579 -48.62 121.23 5.01
N HIS A 580 -47.57 120.40 4.96
CA HIS A 580 -47.62 119.00 4.51
C HIS A 580 -47.07 118.08 5.59
N SER A 581 -47.62 116.86 5.70
CA SER A 581 -47.22 115.86 6.70
C SER A 581 -46.82 114.59 5.97
N CYS A 582 -45.57 114.16 6.11
CA CYS A 582 -45.10 112.91 5.52
C CYS A 582 -44.92 111.83 6.60
N SER A 583 -45.04 110.55 6.23
CA SER A 583 -44.71 109.41 7.09
C SER A 583 -43.98 108.33 6.30
N CYS A 584 -43.15 107.54 6.99
CA CYS A 584 -42.51 106.37 6.40
C CYS A 584 -43.51 105.23 6.21
N PHE A 585 -43.18 104.33 5.28
CA PHE A 585 -43.88 103.06 5.13
C PHE A 585 -43.47 102.11 6.28
N ASP A 586 -44.30 101.10 6.57
CA ASP A 586 -44.03 100.09 7.60
C ASP A 586 -42.70 99.37 7.30
N GLY A 587 -41.92 99.06 8.34
CA GLY A 587 -40.55 98.54 8.22
C GLY A 587 -39.46 99.63 8.15
N TYR A 588 -39.84 100.92 8.14
CA TYR A 588 -38.92 102.05 8.10
C TYR A 588 -39.21 103.08 9.19
N VAL A 589 -38.16 103.61 9.81
CA VAL A 589 -38.24 104.66 10.84
C VAL A 589 -37.78 106.00 10.29
N ASN A 590 -38.42 107.09 10.74
CA ASN A 590 -38.01 108.43 10.38
C ASN A 590 -36.79 108.88 11.20
N SER A 591 -35.68 109.18 10.53
CA SER A 591 -34.42 109.64 11.16
C SER A 591 -34.15 111.14 10.95
N GLY A 592 -35.14 111.91 10.47
CA GLY A 592 -35.00 113.34 10.20
C GLY A 592 -34.75 114.19 11.46
N PRO A 593 -33.79 115.14 11.44
CA PRO A 593 -33.32 115.85 12.64
C PRO A 593 -34.32 116.84 13.30
N ASN A 594 -35.50 117.10 12.72
CA ASN A 594 -36.49 118.06 13.25
C ASN A 594 -37.97 117.69 13.01
N GLY A 595 -38.30 116.46 12.61
CA GLY A 595 -39.69 115.98 12.48
C GLY A 595 -40.53 116.55 11.32
N THR A 596 -40.00 117.49 10.53
CA THR A 596 -40.66 118.00 9.30
C THR A 596 -40.05 117.46 8.01
N ASP A 597 -38.77 117.06 8.04
CA ASP A 597 -38.12 116.34 6.94
C ASP A 597 -38.23 114.84 7.22
N VAL A 598 -38.90 114.10 6.34
CA VAL A 598 -39.11 112.66 6.51
C VAL A 598 -38.04 111.91 5.72
N ILE A 599 -37.04 111.42 6.47
CA ILE A 599 -35.96 110.58 5.96
C ILE A 599 -36.23 109.18 6.51
N CYS A 600 -36.69 108.28 5.65
CA CYS A 600 -37.01 106.92 6.04
C CYS A 600 -35.78 106.04 5.91
N ILE A 601 -35.32 105.50 7.05
CA ILE A 601 -34.27 104.48 7.09
C ILE A 601 -34.89 103.17 7.52
N ASP A 602 -34.31 102.09 7.03
CA ASP A 602 -34.71 100.72 7.32
C ASP A 602 -34.61 100.41 8.81
N ILE A 603 -35.56 99.67 9.37
CA ILE A 603 -35.45 99.11 10.72
C ILE A 603 -34.66 97.81 10.60
N ASP A 604 -33.58 97.66 11.37
CA ASP A 604 -32.82 96.41 11.37
C ASP A 604 -33.33 95.52 12.51
N GLU A 605 -34.30 94.64 12.21
CA GLU A 605 -34.93 93.82 13.25
C GLU A 605 -33.98 92.81 13.90
N CYS A 606 -32.88 92.46 13.24
CA CYS A 606 -31.86 91.56 13.77
C CYS A 606 -30.92 92.26 14.74
N PHE A 607 -30.53 93.50 14.45
CA PHE A 607 -29.72 94.32 15.37
C PHE A 607 -30.53 94.78 16.58
N ASP A 608 -31.79 95.12 16.38
CA ASP A 608 -32.68 95.62 17.43
C ASP A 608 -33.32 94.50 18.30
N GLU A 609 -32.96 93.22 18.04
CA GLU A 609 -33.49 92.02 18.74
C GLU A 609 -35.03 91.90 18.72
N ILE A 610 -35.69 92.46 17.72
CA ILE A 610 -37.17 92.44 17.56
C ILE A 610 -37.63 91.40 16.54
N HIS A 611 -36.85 90.32 16.39
CA HIS A 611 -37.12 89.19 15.52
C HIS A 611 -37.58 87.95 16.32
N GLU A 612 -38.44 87.13 15.72
CA GLU A 612 -38.93 85.86 16.31
C GLU A 612 -38.28 84.63 15.67
N CYS A 613 -36.95 84.63 15.47
CA CYS A 613 -36.27 83.45 14.92
C CYS A 613 -36.06 82.38 16.01
N ASP A 614 -36.11 81.10 15.64
CA ASP A 614 -35.68 79.99 16.51
C ASP A 614 -34.27 80.25 17.05
N SER A 615 -34.01 79.79 18.27
CA SER A 615 -32.68 79.79 18.88
C SER A 615 -31.57 79.14 18.03
N LEU A 616 -31.94 78.22 17.12
CA LEU A 616 -31.03 77.57 16.19
C LEU A 616 -30.86 78.33 14.86
N ALA A 617 -31.71 79.31 14.55
CA ALA A 617 -31.69 80.07 13.29
C ALA A 617 -30.93 81.40 13.41
N ASN A 618 -30.21 81.78 12.37
CA ASN A 618 -29.57 83.09 12.26
C ASN A 618 -30.54 84.10 11.60
N CYS A 619 -30.69 85.28 12.21
CA CYS A 619 -31.49 86.38 11.65
C CYS A 619 -30.70 87.17 10.59
N HIS A 620 -31.35 87.49 9.47
CA HIS A 620 -30.82 88.36 8.41
C HIS A 620 -31.79 89.50 8.09
N ASN A 621 -31.33 90.73 8.23
CA ASN A 621 -32.11 91.93 7.93
C ASN A 621 -32.30 92.14 6.42
N THR A 622 -33.47 92.59 6.00
CA THR A 622 -33.84 92.87 4.61
C THR A 622 -34.59 94.21 4.52
N PRO A 623 -34.58 94.92 3.38
CA PRO A 623 -35.28 96.20 3.29
C PRO A 623 -36.78 96.09 3.62
N GLY A 624 -37.18 96.65 4.75
CA GLY A 624 -38.52 96.69 5.32
C GLY A 624 -38.96 95.44 6.10
N ASN A 625 -38.07 94.46 6.36
CA ASN A 625 -38.38 93.20 7.05
C ASN A 625 -37.13 92.36 7.43
N TYR A 626 -37.27 91.17 8.02
CA TYR A 626 -36.16 90.24 8.27
C TYR A 626 -36.46 88.79 7.84
N SER A 627 -35.42 87.95 7.76
CA SER A 627 -35.50 86.51 7.44
C SER A 627 -34.71 85.66 8.44
N CYS A 628 -35.13 84.41 8.67
CA CYS A 628 -34.45 83.45 9.57
C CYS A 628 -33.85 82.30 8.74
N GLN A 629 -32.56 82.05 8.89
CA GLN A 629 -31.84 80.99 8.18
C GLN A 629 -31.43 79.87 9.14
N CYS A 630 -31.90 78.65 8.89
CA CYS A 630 -31.53 77.47 9.67
C CYS A 630 -30.14 76.92 9.28
N PRO A 631 -29.44 76.23 10.20
CA PRO A 631 -28.21 75.51 9.91
C PRO A 631 -28.43 74.35 8.93
N ASP A 632 -27.37 73.90 8.26
CA ASP A 632 -27.40 72.71 7.41
C ASP A 632 -27.93 71.49 8.19
N GLY A 633 -28.78 70.68 7.54
CA GLY A 633 -29.46 69.54 8.18
C GLY A 633 -30.82 69.88 8.81
N TYR A 634 -31.25 71.15 8.79
CA TYR A 634 -32.56 71.58 9.26
C TYR A 634 -33.31 72.35 8.16
N THR A 635 -34.64 72.25 8.13
CA THR A 635 -35.48 73.08 7.25
C THR A 635 -36.31 74.05 8.07
N SER A 636 -36.49 75.26 7.52
CA SER A 636 -37.35 76.27 8.14
C SER A 636 -38.82 75.93 7.88
N GLN A 637 -39.55 75.61 8.94
CA GLN A 637 -41.00 75.64 8.92
C GLN A 637 -41.43 76.91 9.68
N TRP A 638 -41.78 77.95 8.91
CA TRP A 638 -41.98 79.30 9.42
C TRP A 638 -40.68 79.93 9.97
N LYS A 639 -40.58 80.04 11.30
CA LYS A 639 -39.43 80.62 12.02
C LYS A 639 -38.72 79.58 12.90
N ASP A 640 -39.20 78.33 12.92
CA ASP A 640 -38.66 77.20 13.69
C ASP A 640 -37.77 76.31 12.81
N CYS A 641 -36.66 75.81 13.36
CA CYS A 641 -35.78 74.88 12.64
C CYS A 641 -36.13 73.43 12.98
N VAL A 642 -36.58 72.68 11.97
CA VAL A 642 -36.95 71.26 12.11
C VAL A 642 -35.86 70.39 11.49
N ASP A 643 -35.43 69.38 12.24
CA ASP A 643 -34.45 68.38 11.79
C ASP A 643 -34.93 67.67 10.53
N ASN A 644 -34.06 67.56 9.53
CA ASN A 644 -34.35 66.84 8.30
C ASN A 644 -34.05 65.36 8.51
N ASP A 645 -35.06 64.53 8.74
CA ASP A 645 -34.83 63.09 8.88
C ASP A 645 -34.42 62.46 7.53
N GLU A 646 -33.11 62.33 7.31
CA GLU A 646 -32.57 61.78 6.07
C GLU A 646 -32.86 60.28 5.91
N CYS A 647 -33.21 59.56 6.98
CA CYS A 647 -33.53 58.14 6.94
C CYS A 647 -34.91 57.84 6.34
N ILE A 648 -35.74 58.86 6.13
CA ILE A 648 -37.04 58.72 5.43
C ILE A 648 -36.82 58.70 3.90
N GLN A 649 -35.66 59.15 3.41
CA GLN A 649 -35.35 59.24 1.98
C GLN A 649 -34.13 58.37 1.59
N PRO A 650 -34.35 57.17 1.00
CA PRO A 650 -33.30 56.22 0.66
C PRO A 650 -32.16 56.77 -0.21
N GLU A 651 -32.48 57.71 -1.09
CA GLU A 651 -31.54 58.29 -2.06
C GLU A 651 -30.60 59.34 -1.43
N VAL A 652 -31.00 59.89 -0.28
CA VAL A 652 -30.22 60.87 0.50
C VAL A 652 -29.22 60.15 1.41
N HIS A 653 -29.68 59.18 2.20
CA HIS A 653 -28.82 58.56 3.21
C HIS A 653 -27.88 57.47 2.65
N GLN A 654 -28.31 56.71 1.63
CA GLN A 654 -27.49 55.68 0.93
C GLN A 654 -26.86 54.64 1.88
N CYS A 655 -27.48 54.38 3.03
CA CYS A 655 -27.04 53.33 3.94
C CYS A 655 -27.42 51.98 3.35
N GLU A 656 -26.47 51.05 3.25
CA GLU A 656 -26.74 49.73 2.67
C GLU A 656 -27.76 48.93 3.50
N GLN A 657 -27.72 49.04 4.83
CA GLN A 657 -28.58 48.25 5.72
C GLN A 657 -29.46 49.10 6.64
N VAL A 658 -28.91 49.74 7.67
CA VAL A 658 -29.69 50.48 8.68
C VAL A 658 -29.24 51.92 8.74
N CYS A 659 -30.18 52.86 8.63
CA CYS A 659 -29.99 54.29 8.84
C CYS A 659 -30.54 54.68 10.21
N ASN A 660 -29.76 55.42 10.99
CA ASN A 660 -30.20 56.02 12.25
C ASN A 660 -30.10 57.55 12.12
N ASN A 661 -31.25 58.24 12.21
CA ASN A 661 -31.30 59.69 12.18
C ASN A 661 -30.76 60.28 13.49
N THR A 662 -30.06 61.41 13.39
CA THR A 662 -29.53 62.19 14.51
C THR A 662 -29.82 63.68 14.29
N PRO A 663 -29.93 64.52 15.32
CA PRO A 663 -30.22 65.94 15.10
C PRO A 663 -29.17 66.62 14.19
N GLY A 664 -29.58 67.04 12.99
CA GLY A 664 -28.79 67.69 11.95
C GLY A 664 -27.98 66.76 11.04
N SER A 665 -28.10 65.43 11.17
CA SER A 665 -27.34 64.46 10.38
C SER A 665 -27.85 63.02 10.53
N PHE A 666 -27.21 62.03 9.91
CA PHE A 666 -27.53 60.62 10.11
C PHE A 666 -26.25 59.77 10.16
N HIS A 667 -26.36 58.55 10.68
CA HIS A 667 -25.29 57.56 10.55
C HIS A 667 -25.83 56.19 10.14
N CYS A 668 -25.04 55.47 9.36
CA CYS A 668 -25.36 54.11 8.98
C CYS A 668 -24.80 53.11 10.00
N ARG A 669 -25.48 51.99 10.15
CA ARG A 669 -24.98 50.82 10.88
C ARG A 669 -25.38 49.53 10.16
N CYS A 670 -24.68 48.46 10.47
CA CYS A 670 -24.95 47.15 9.91
C CYS A 670 -25.80 46.31 10.87
N ARG A 671 -26.57 45.37 10.32
CA ARG A 671 -27.27 44.33 11.07
C ARG A 671 -26.23 43.37 11.66
N GLU A 672 -26.64 42.59 12.67
CA GLU A 672 -25.76 41.57 13.25
C GLU A 672 -25.27 40.59 12.17
N GLY A 673 -24.01 40.14 12.30
CA GLY A 673 -23.32 39.35 11.27
C GLY A 673 -22.59 40.19 10.20
N PHE A 674 -22.67 41.53 10.26
CA PHE A 674 -22.02 42.43 9.30
C PHE A 674 -21.23 43.53 10.00
N SER A 675 -20.11 43.95 9.40
CA SER A 675 -19.27 45.05 9.85
C SER A 675 -19.35 46.23 8.90
N ILE A 676 -19.32 47.46 9.44
CA ILE A 676 -19.36 48.67 8.62
C ILE A 676 -18.01 48.87 7.94
N ASN A 677 -18.05 49.13 6.63
CA ASN A 677 -16.86 49.39 5.84
C ASN A 677 -16.33 50.81 6.09
N GLY A 678 -15.12 51.09 5.62
CA GLY A 678 -14.43 52.37 5.85
C GLY A 678 -15.11 53.60 5.24
N ASP A 679 -16.17 53.42 4.45
CA ASP A 679 -17.01 54.47 3.90
C ASP A 679 -18.15 54.90 4.84
N ASN A 680 -18.30 54.26 6.00
CA ASN A 680 -19.37 54.46 6.98
C ASN A 680 -20.80 54.31 6.39
N LYS A 681 -20.96 53.60 5.26
CA LYS A 681 -22.25 53.43 4.56
C LYS A 681 -22.53 51.99 4.14
N THR A 682 -21.51 51.25 3.71
CA THR A 682 -21.65 49.85 3.26
C THR A 682 -21.29 48.86 4.35
N CYS A 683 -21.81 47.65 4.22
CA CYS A 683 -21.69 46.57 5.19
C CYS A 683 -21.00 45.37 4.53
N SER A 684 -19.93 44.88 5.15
CA SER A 684 -19.30 43.63 4.78
C SER A 684 -19.73 42.52 5.72
N ASP A 685 -19.92 41.33 5.14
CA ASP A 685 -20.16 40.11 5.89
C ASP A 685 -18.99 39.81 6.85
N ILE A 686 -19.30 39.51 8.11
CA ILE A 686 -18.29 39.08 9.08
C ILE A 686 -18.05 37.59 8.88
N ASP A 687 -16.87 37.22 8.41
CA ASP A 687 -16.50 35.81 8.28
C ASP A 687 -16.23 35.19 9.67
N GLU A 688 -17.26 34.61 10.30
CA GLU A 688 -17.12 34.04 11.64
C GLU A 688 -16.27 32.76 11.67
N CYS A 689 -16.06 32.11 10.52
CA CYS A 689 -15.17 30.96 10.40
C CYS A 689 -13.70 31.37 10.60
N LYS A 690 -13.31 32.58 10.20
CA LYS A 690 -11.98 33.14 10.52
C LYS A 690 -11.80 33.48 11.99
N LEU A 691 -12.89 33.58 12.75
CA LEU A 691 -12.88 33.89 14.18
C LEU A 691 -12.88 32.64 15.08
N ASN A 692 -12.75 31.43 14.50
CA ASN A 692 -12.71 30.15 15.20
C ASN A 692 -13.90 29.90 16.14
N LYS A 693 -15.13 30.26 15.71
CA LYS A 693 -16.34 30.06 16.52
C LYS A 693 -16.92 28.63 16.47
N CYS A 694 -16.37 27.74 15.65
CA CYS A 694 -16.78 26.33 15.55
C CYS A 694 -15.65 25.40 16.02
N GLU A 695 -16.00 24.31 16.71
CA GLU A 695 -15.01 23.33 17.19
C GLU A 695 -14.36 22.54 16.03
N LYS A 696 -15.19 22.04 15.12
CA LYS A 696 -14.81 21.28 13.92
C LYS A 696 -15.71 21.76 12.79
N GLY A 697 -15.12 22.05 11.61
CA GLY A 697 -15.81 22.45 10.39
C GLY A 697 -16.62 23.76 10.49
N CYS A 698 -16.46 24.68 9.52
CA CYS A 698 -17.25 25.90 9.49
C CYS A 698 -17.52 26.32 8.04
N VAL A 699 -18.76 26.70 7.76
CA VAL A 699 -19.18 27.30 6.50
C VAL A 699 -19.71 28.69 6.78
N ASN A 700 -19.03 29.69 6.23
CA ASN A 700 -19.46 31.07 6.31
C ASN A 700 -20.65 31.29 5.36
N THR A 701 -21.70 31.91 5.85
CA THR A 701 -22.89 32.28 5.08
C THR A 701 -23.11 33.78 5.16
N VAL A 702 -23.89 34.36 4.25
CA VAL A 702 -24.09 35.81 4.28
C VAL A 702 -24.91 36.20 5.51
N GLY A 703 -24.26 36.88 6.46
CA GLY A 703 -24.77 37.38 7.74
C GLY A 703 -24.75 36.39 8.89
N SER A 704 -24.13 35.20 8.73
CA SER A 704 -24.11 34.13 9.73
C SER A 704 -23.11 33.03 9.37
N TYR A 705 -22.93 32.03 10.21
CA TYR A 705 -22.13 30.85 9.91
C TYR A 705 -22.84 29.56 10.32
N GLN A 706 -22.40 28.43 9.77
CA GLN A 706 -22.84 27.09 10.16
C GLN A 706 -21.63 26.22 10.52
N CYS A 707 -21.65 25.66 11.73
CA CYS A 707 -20.64 24.69 12.16
C CYS A 707 -20.98 23.29 11.63
N LEU A 708 -19.96 22.51 11.25
CA LEU A 708 -20.13 21.20 10.63
C LEU A 708 -19.36 20.13 11.39
N CYS A 709 -20.07 19.14 11.91
CA CYS A 709 -19.42 18.04 12.60
C CYS A 709 -18.87 16.98 11.64
N PRO A 710 -17.73 16.36 11.98
CA PRO A 710 -17.23 15.19 11.28
C PRO A 710 -18.24 14.03 11.31
N PRO A 711 -18.17 13.07 10.37
CA PRO A 711 -18.94 11.84 10.45
C PRO A 711 -18.77 11.15 11.81
N GLY A 712 -19.86 10.61 12.38
CA GLY A 712 -19.89 10.03 13.74
C GLY A 712 -20.19 11.04 14.86
N TYR A 713 -20.35 12.32 14.53
CA TYR A 713 -20.69 13.37 15.50
C TYR A 713 -21.87 14.21 15.02
N GLN A 714 -22.65 14.72 15.97
CA GLN A 714 -23.75 15.65 15.73
C GLN A 714 -23.48 16.99 16.41
N LEU A 715 -24.10 18.04 15.89
CA LEU A 715 -23.96 19.37 16.45
C LEU A 715 -24.67 19.44 17.81
N ALA A 716 -23.93 19.82 18.84
CA ALA A 716 -24.42 20.00 20.19
C ALA A 716 -25.52 21.07 20.25
N SER A 717 -26.27 21.09 21.35
CA SER A 717 -27.39 22.03 21.55
C SER A 717 -26.99 23.51 21.50
N ASP A 718 -25.71 23.83 21.65
CA ASP A 718 -25.17 25.19 21.53
C ASP A 718 -24.86 25.62 20.08
N GLY A 719 -24.97 24.70 19.11
CA GLY A 719 -24.72 24.99 17.70
C GLY A 719 -23.24 25.15 17.31
N HIS A 720 -22.29 24.85 18.21
CA HIS A 720 -20.86 25.12 18.00
C HIS A 720 -19.94 23.91 18.26
N HIS A 721 -20.34 23.02 19.17
CA HIS A 721 -19.56 21.84 19.53
C HIS A 721 -20.08 20.59 18.86
N CYS A 722 -19.22 19.59 18.75
CA CYS A 722 -19.59 18.29 18.19
C CYS A 722 -19.68 17.26 19.31
N GLU A 723 -20.89 16.71 19.47
CA GLU A 723 -21.16 15.60 20.39
C GLU A 723 -21.11 14.29 19.62
N ASP A 724 -20.47 13.31 20.23
CA ASP A 724 -20.41 11.95 19.73
C ASP A 724 -21.82 11.37 19.55
N VAL A 725 -22.08 10.75 18.40
CA VAL A 725 -23.35 10.06 18.15
C VAL A 725 -23.20 8.63 18.65
N ASP A 726 -23.86 8.29 19.75
CA ASP A 726 -23.85 6.91 20.25
C ASP A 726 -24.70 6.00 19.34
N GLU A 727 -24.07 5.37 18.35
CA GLU A 727 -24.75 4.49 17.41
C GLU A 727 -25.25 3.19 18.07
N CYS A 728 -24.77 2.85 19.28
CA CYS A 728 -25.23 1.67 20.01
C CYS A 728 -26.65 1.84 20.55
N LEU A 729 -27.15 3.07 20.68
CA LEU A 729 -28.51 3.34 21.11
C LEU A 729 -29.55 2.98 20.05
N ASP A 730 -29.16 2.93 18.77
CA ASP A 730 -30.04 2.51 17.68
C ASP A 730 -29.75 1.07 17.27
N SER A 731 -30.73 0.18 17.50
CA SER A 731 -30.66 -1.24 17.14
C SER A 731 -29.33 -1.94 17.51
N ASN A 732 -28.71 -1.57 18.64
CA ASN A 732 -27.41 -2.09 19.09
C ASN A 732 -26.29 -1.90 18.04
N GLY A 733 -26.30 -0.81 17.28
CA GLY A 733 -25.31 -0.55 16.21
C GLY A 733 -25.30 -1.60 15.10
N GLY A 734 -26.31 -2.47 15.01
CA GLY A 734 -26.28 -3.64 14.11
C GLY A 734 -25.32 -4.76 14.57
N CYS A 735 -24.81 -4.70 15.79
CA CYS A 735 -23.99 -5.75 16.38
C CYS A 735 -24.86 -6.94 16.83
N ASP A 736 -24.38 -8.15 16.56
CA ASP A 736 -25.08 -9.39 16.92
C ASP A 736 -25.23 -9.56 18.44
N GLN A 737 -24.19 -9.22 19.22
CA GLN A 737 -24.22 -9.40 20.69
C GLN A 737 -24.05 -8.12 21.50
N ARG A 738 -22.95 -7.39 21.33
CA ARG A 738 -22.66 -6.20 22.13
C ARG A 738 -22.05 -5.11 21.26
N CYS A 739 -22.70 -3.96 21.21
CA CYS A 739 -22.10 -2.75 20.69
C CYS A 739 -21.31 -2.03 21.79
N VAL A 740 -20.19 -1.43 21.41
CA VAL A 740 -19.35 -0.58 22.25
C VAL A 740 -19.22 0.75 21.55
N ASN A 741 -19.78 1.80 22.15
CA ASN A 741 -19.66 3.14 21.61
C ASN A 741 -18.23 3.65 21.84
N GLU A 742 -17.63 4.19 20.79
CA GLU A 742 -16.32 4.81 20.79
C GLU A 742 -16.46 6.27 20.35
N ASN A 743 -15.48 7.12 20.64
CA ASN A 743 -15.62 8.53 20.29
C ASN A 743 -15.51 8.73 18.76
N GLY A 744 -16.63 8.96 18.09
CA GLY A 744 -16.80 9.19 16.65
C GLY A 744 -17.11 7.96 15.82
N SER A 745 -17.40 6.82 16.45
CA SER A 745 -17.68 5.53 15.80
C SER A 745 -18.14 4.54 16.87
N TYR A 746 -18.59 3.36 16.45
CA TYR A 746 -18.83 2.23 17.36
C TYR A 746 -18.08 0.99 16.90
N SER A 747 -17.94 0.02 17.80
CA SER A 747 -17.39 -1.30 17.48
C SER A 747 -18.25 -2.42 18.06
N CYS A 748 -18.32 -3.55 17.36
CA CYS A 748 -18.99 -4.74 17.87
C CYS A 748 -18.03 -5.63 18.64
N ALA A 749 -18.49 -6.12 19.79
CA ALA A 749 -17.77 -7.05 20.64
C ALA A 749 -18.66 -8.26 20.94
N CYS A 750 -18.00 -9.40 21.13
CA CYS A 750 -18.68 -10.63 21.50
C CYS A 750 -18.59 -10.89 23.00
N ARG A 751 -19.59 -11.59 23.53
CA ARG A 751 -19.56 -12.11 24.90
C ARG A 751 -18.48 -13.20 25.00
N HIS A 752 -18.07 -13.50 26.22
CA HIS A 752 -17.07 -14.56 26.45
C HIS A 752 -17.58 -15.91 25.89
N GLY A 753 -16.68 -16.70 25.30
CA GLY A 753 -17.05 -17.92 24.55
C GLY A 753 -17.39 -17.69 23.06
N PHE A 754 -17.36 -16.45 22.57
CA PHE A 754 -17.66 -16.13 21.16
C PHE A 754 -16.56 -15.27 20.52
N LYS A 755 -16.38 -15.38 19.20
CA LYS A 755 -15.44 -14.58 18.41
C LYS A 755 -16.17 -13.78 17.33
N LEU A 756 -15.69 -12.57 17.09
CA LEU A 756 -16.20 -11.69 16.04
C LEU A 756 -15.70 -12.18 14.67
N LEU A 757 -16.60 -12.25 13.69
CA LEU A 757 -16.27 -12.63 12.32
C LEU A 757 -15.69 -11.44 11.53
N ARG A 758 -15.21 -11.70 10.30
CA ARG A 758 -14.58 -10.68 9.43
C ARG A 758 -15.55 -9.57 8.97
N ASP A 759 -16.85 -9.81 9.08
CA ASP A 759 -17.88 -8.80 8.82
C ASP A 759 -17.97 -7.72 9.91
N GLY A 760 -17.22 -7.89 11.01
CA GLY A 760 -17.11 -6.91 12.09
C GLY A 760 -18.37 -6.77 12.95
N SER A 761 -19.39 -7.62 12.76
CA SER A 761 -20.70 -7.49 13.44
C SER A 761 -21.26 -8.81 13.98
N THR A 762 -20.92 -9.95 13.38
CA THR A 762 -21.47 -11.26 13.76
C THR A 762 -20.58 -11.98 14.77
N CYS A 763 -21.19 -12.51 15.83
CA CYS A 763 -20.49 -13.29 16.86
C CYS A 763 -20.73 -14.77 16.68
N ARG A 764 -19.65 -15.54 16.50
CA ARG A 764 -19.73 -16.99 16.38
C ARG A 764 -19.15 -17.67 17.61
N ASP A 765 -19.87 -18.67 18.07
CA ASP A 765 -19.44 -19.55 19.15
C ASP A 765 -18.03 -20.11 18.91
N ILE A 766 -17.22 -20.11 19.96
CA ILE A 766 -15.89 -20.69 19.98
C ILE A 766 -16.07 -22.12 20.48
N ASP A 767 -15.95 -23.10 19.58
CA ASP A 767 -15.97 -24.50 20.00
C ASP A 767 -14.67 -24.86 20.74
N GLU A 768 -14.70 -24.80 22.07
CA GLU A 768 -13.52 -25.08 22.90
C GLU A 768 -13.13 -26.56 22.90
N CYS A 769 -14.05 -27.46 22.52
CA CYS A 769 -13.77 -28.89 22.37
C CYS A 769 -12.93 -29.15 21.11
N LEU A 770 -13.23 -28.49 19.98
CA LEU A 770 -12.43 -28.58 18.75
C LEU A 770 -11.07 -27.89 18.86
N LEU A 771 -10.99 -26.81 19.63
CA LEU A 771 -9.74 -26.07 19.85
C LEU A 771 -8.86 -26.67 20.95
N ASN A 772 -9.33 -27.72 21.62
CA ASN A 772 -8.67 -28.40 22.73
C ASN A 772 -8.28 -27.43 23.88
N THR A 773 -9.07 -26.38 24.07
CA THR A 773 -8.92 -25.39 25.14
C THR A 773 -9.87 -25.64 26.31
N ALA A 774 -10.76 -26.64 26.20
CA ALA A 774 -11.65 -27.07 27.25
C ALA A 774 -10.92 -27.78 28.41
N CYS A 775 -11.29 -27.49 29.66
CA CYS A 775 -10.74 -28.11 30.88
C CYS A 775 -11.17 -29.58 31.10
N CYS A 776 -11.81 -30.24 30.13
CA CYS A 776 -12.40 -31.56 30.31
C CYS A 776 -11.34 -32.68 30.26
N ASN A 777 -11.36 -33.59 31.26
CA ASN A 777 -10.47 -34.77 31.27
C ASN A 777 -11.08 -36.03 30.62
N GLN A 778 -12.38 -36.00 30.30
CA GLN A 778 -13.12 -37.05 29.60
C GLN A 778 -13.89 -36.43 28.43
N ASP A 779 -15.21 -36.61 28.33
CA ASP A 779 -15.98 -36.10 27.19
C ASP A 779 -16.26 -34.61 27.33
N CYS A 780 -15.97 -33.86 26.26
CA CYS A 780 -16.32 -32.45 26.09
C CYS A 780 -17.49 -32.33 25.13
N VAL A 781 -18.53 -31.63 25.53
CA VAL A 781 -19.69 -31.30 24.70
C VAL A 781 -19.75 -29.78 24.56
N ASN A 782 -19.58 -29.28 23.34
CA ASN A 782 -19.67 -27.86 23.07
C ASN A 782 -21.12 -27.36 23.30
N THR A 783 -21.25 -26.18 23.89
CA THR A 783 -22.53 -25.51 24.14
C THR A 783 -22.43 -24.06 23.67
N GLU A 784 -23.55 -23.38 23.49
CA GLU A 784 -23.48 -21.99 23.02
C GLU A 784 -22.84 -21.08 24.10
N GLY A 785 -21.67 -20.53 23.80
CA GLY A 785 -20.88 -19.64 24.65
C GLY A 785 -20.05 -20.33 25.72
N SER A 786 -19.99 -21.66 25.74
CA SER A 786 -19.24 -22.45 26.73
C SER A 786 -19.16 -23.92 26.34
N TYR A 787 -18.64 -24.77 27.21
CA TYR A 787 -18.63 -26.22 27.01
C TYR A 787 -19.01 -26.93 28.31
N ASN A 788 -19.58 -28.12 28.17
CA ASN A 788 -19.92 -28.97 29.30
C ASN A 788 -19.05 -30.23 29.28
N CYS A 789 -18.50 -30.59 30.43
CA CYS A 789 -17.75 -31.82 30.58
C CYS A 789 -18.68 -32.93 31.11
N THR A 790 -18.83 -34.00 30.33
CA THR A 790 -19.59 -35.18 30.75
C THR A 790 -18.65 -36.30 31.16
N CYS A 791 -19.01 -36.99 32.24
CA CYS A 791 -18.22 -38.10 32.75
C CYS A 791 -18.80 -39.44 32.30
N TYR A 792 -17.94 -40.41 32.06
CA TYR A 792 -18.34 -41.79 31.85
C TYR A 792 -19.06 -42.35 33.07
N GLN A 793 -19.89 -43.37 32.85
CA GLN A 793 -20.69 -44.01 33.89
C GLN A 793 -19.79 -44.50 35.04
N GLY A 794 -20.13 -44.15 36.29
CA GLY A 794 -19.29 -44.40 37.47
C GLY A 794 -18.41 -43.22 37.91
N TYR A 795 -18.50 -42.05 37.26
CA TYR A 795 -17.74 -40.85 37.62
C TYR A 795 -18.65 -39.62 37.82
N THR A 796 -18.26 -38.69 38.70
CA THR A 796 -18.92 -37.38 38.89
C THR A 796 -17.95 -36.22 38.65
N ALA A 797 -18.45 -35.12 38.10
CA ALA A 797 -17.66 -33.92 37.86
C ALA A 797 -17.45 -33.13 39.16
N ASN A 798 -16.20 -32.77 39.47
CA ASN A 798 -15.89 -31.82 40.54
C ASN A 798 -15.88 -30.36 40.04
N SER A 799 -15.70 -29.40 40.94
CA SER A 799 -15.66 -27.97 40.65
C SER A 799 -14.47 -27.48 39.77
N ASN A 800 -13.51 -28.35 39.44
CA ASN A 800 -12.34 -28.08 38.60
C ASN A 800 -12.40 -28.82 37.25
N CYS A 801 -13.59 -29.17 36.75
CA CYS A 801 -13.81 -29.87 35.48
C CYS A 801 -13.21 -31.29 35.37
N THR A 802 -12.82 -31.92 36.47
CA THR A 802 -12.28 -33.28 36.43
C THR A 802 -13.32 -34.29 36.86
N CYS A 803 -13.55 -35.30 36.03
CA CYS A 803 -14.33 -36.47 36.38
C CYS A 803 -13.58 -37.33 37.39
N ILE A 804 -14.15 -37.45 38.60
CA ILE A 804 -13.64 -38.27 39.70
C ILE A 804 -14.56 -39.47 39.92
N ASP A 805 -13.98 -40.59 40.31
CA ASP A 805 -14.69 -41.84 40.56
C ASP A 805 -15.84 -41.62 41.58
N PHE A 806 -17.05 -42.00 41.20
CA PHE A 806 -18.25 -41.86 42.02
C PHE A 806 -18.36 -43.07 42.93
N ASN A 807 -18.09 -42.90 44.22
CA ASN A 807 -18.13 -44.03 45.15
C ASN A 807 -19.58 -44.51 45.40
N GLU A 808 -19.99 -45.57 44.71
CA GLU A 808 -21.32 -46.17 44.80
C GLU A 808 -21.60 -46.80 46.18
N CYS A 809 -20.59 -46.95 47.04
CA CYS A 809 -20.74 -47.52 48.37
C CYS A 809 -21.33 -46.53 49.40
N GLN A 810 -21.57 -45.26 49.04
CA GLN A 810 -22.18 -44.26 49.93
C GLN A 810 -23.67 -44.02 49.68
N THR A 811 -24.29 -44.66 48.68
CA THR A 811 -25.73 -44.57 48.46
C THR A 811 -26.44 -45.80 49.00
N ASP A 812 -26.89 -45.72 50.26
CA ASP A 812 -27.87 -46.64 50.83
C ASP A 812 -29.22 -46.49 50.09
N LYS A 813 -29.39 -47.18 48.96
CA LYS A 813 -30.71 -47.63 48.47
C LYS A 813 -30.60 -48.94 47.70
N MET A 814 -30.98 -50.01 48.39
CA MET A 814 -31.51 -51.23 47.80
C MET A 814 -32.83 -50.93 47.07
N GLU A 815 -32.99 -51.49 45.87
CA GLU A 815 -34.22 -52.04 45.25
C GLU A 815 -33.70 -52.82 44.02
N ALA A 816 -33.53 -54.14 44.01
CA ALA A 816 -34.52 -55.22 44.08
C ALA A 816 -35.66 -55.07 43.05
N VAL A 817 -35.41 -55.49 41.79
CA VAL A 817 -36.06 -56.59 41.03
C VAL A 817 -35.31 -56.78 39.72
#